data_AF-A0A817JVF1-F1
#
_entry.id   AF-A0A817JVF1-F1
#
_cell.length_a   1.000
_cell.length_b   1.000
_cell.length_c   1.000
_cell.angle_alpha   90.00
_cell.angle_beta   90.00
_cell.angle_gamma   90.00
#
_symmetry.space_group_name_H-M   'P 1'
#
loop_
_entity.id
_entity.type
_entity.pdbx_description
1 polymer ?
#
loop_
_entity_poly.entity_id
_entity_poly.type
_entity_poly.pdbx_seq_one_letter_code
_entity_poly.pdbx_strand_id
1 'polypeptide(L)'
;MEQLLKSRHCGAYELAYTGFLIICQQLWSSNCDQLCNLPIKWIENGIKMVEENSLDKNKLCLTRRSGGLPFYLQSILTDEPIKQRGQQRTYVAKLMDTLLNIILNDPDTIQIDGQILENSRKIHAYNTVRSFYRNQRFSNDVYPYIERGLHLSITGFSSSIWMIRNSATLLLSTIVQRIFGPSKTKDGEDNLSKKNSMTSREFFNKYPSLFHLFYQQLQQTTSTRSSIESLSSSCLFAILLILRRLYPSPLDGIDCSLTLDKLLPFVIKCEESPLLRIREHSSKALLALINHDQYSTIIHKQINQLIKQSKYNIRQNTLHGRLLQINGIFQSMKKNNLQFNFDSSFSLEEMLSSLQWIIYQNNCSLTQYCYLEFLFNIHCQIPSNELTNSINEYINNIIKSADKITIGSDDLTRILTRLIIRLENIQVQLKLFLFVEQTRTELCFIETLLLENNLSLFENNIRQWITDLLLTMDLFDEQLYTKACELLFKMFDKTHNYERLTRRIVELIEKLRRPMSIAASFYLISELLPLCFSSKTNQEDLIKLVYDRMNDFVNDESSDECACAILNLVSKARSCLYDSSNVERKCQYWGLILKLSAFSSDTVRETFIKTIPLIINDKRLSGVFGANCYLTQNVLFEYFTNDALLYSSSDLFINLIVNLFNDLLSDIHSSDEDEEEICLDRRLWPSSEGYNNVFVCENESCDHYCACYGQHLLSSLEKILEKSSIININKTIDIIRDQCNRLIDIQTEAFNRFFIRQRSTVRLNLMIEFLRVTNSLQDIKLEQLPQQWTSDH
;
A
#
# COMPACT_ATOMS: atom_id res chain seq x y z
N MET A 1 -26.87 -15.43 -20.57
CA MET A 1 -26.51 -16.85 -20.29
C MET A 1 -25.36 -17.34 -21.16
N GLU A 2 -25.44 -17.31 -22.50
CA GLU A 2 -24.35 -17.79 -23.37
C GLU A 2 -23.01 -17.08 -23.11
N GLN A 3 -23.04 -15.77 -22.90
CA GLN A 3 -21.83 -14.99 -22.54
C GLN A 3 -21.21 -15.43 -21.22
N LEU A 4 -21.99 -15.92 -20.25
CA LEU A 4 -21.46 -16.47 -18.99
C LEU A 4 -20.79 -17.83 -19.20
N LEU A 5 -21.39 -18.70 -20.01
CA LEU A 5 -20.91 -20.08 -20.15
C LEU A 5 -19.80 -20.24 -21.20
N LYS A 6 -19.79 -19.40 -22.25
CA LYS A 6 -18.90 -19.54 -23.41
C LYS A 6 -17.78 -18.50 -23.49
N SER A 7 -17.90 -17.34 -22.82
CA SER A 7 -16.90 -16.28 -22.92
C SER A 7 -15.58 -16.63 -22.21
N ARG A 8 -14.47 -16.20 -22.81
CA ARG A 8 -13.10 -16.38 -22.27
C ARG A 8 -12.56 -15.12 -21.58
N HIS A 9 -13.18 -13.95 -21.79
CA HIS A 9 -12.73 -12.66 -21.26
C HIS A 9 -13.39 -12.36 -19.90
N CYS A 10 -12.58 -12.08 -18.88
CA CYS A 10 -13.03 -11.85 -17.51
C CYS A 10 -14.09 -10.75 -17.39
N GLY A 11 -13.81 -9.57 -17.96
CA GLY A 11 -14.73 -8.45 -17.91
C GLY A 11 -16.07 -8.73 -18.60
N ALA A 12 -16.10 -9.56 -19.65
CA ALA A 12 -17.32 -9.85 -20.39
C ALA A 12 -18.32 -10.70 -19.57
N TYR A 13 -17.85 -11.75 -18.89
CA TYR A 13 -18.74 -12.55 -18.05
C TYR A 13 -19.06 -11.87 -16.71
N GLU A 14 -18.19 -11.00 -16.17
CA GLU A 14 -18.48 -10.22 -14.95
C GLU A 14 -19.58 -9.16 -15.21
N LEU A 15 -19.56 -8.48 -16.37
CA LEU A 15 -20.64 -7.57 -16.76
C LEU A 15 -21.94 -8.31 -17.05
N ALA A 16 -21.87 -9.44 -17.77
CA ALA A 16 -23.04 -10.27 -18.04
C ALA A 16 -23.67 -10.85 -16.76
N TYR A 17 -22.86 -11.11 -15.73
CA TYR A 17 -23.32 -11.58 -14.43
C TYR A 17 -24.24 -10.55 -13.76
N THR A 18 -23.86 -9.27 -13.75
CA THR A 18 -24.67 -8.20 -13.13
C THR A 18 -26.05 -8.08 -13.77
N GLY A 19 -26.13 -8.07 -15.10
CA GLY A 19 -27.41 -8.03 -15.81
C GLY A 19 -28.24 -9.30 -15.60
N PHE A 20 -27.60 -10.48 -15.63
CA PHE A 20 -28.31 -11.75 -15.46
C PHE A 20 -28.83 -11.97 -14.03
N LEU A 21 -28.15 -11.43 -13.02
CA LEU A 21 -28.61 -11.43 -11.63
C LEU A 21 -29.97 -10.72 -11.50
N ILE A 22 -30.12 -9.53 -12.11
CA ILE A 22 -31.38 -8.77 -12.08
C ILE A 22 -32.52 -9.58 -12.71
N ILE A 23 -32.26 -10.27 -13.83
CA ILE A 23 -33.25 -11.12 -14.48
C ILE A 23 -33.67 -12.27 -13.55
N CYS A 24 -32.70 -12.97 -12.94
CA CYS A 24 -33.00 -14.07 -12.04
C CYS A 24 -33.84 -13.62 -10.83
N GLN A 25 -33.53 -12.46 -10.26
CA GLN A 25 -34.31 -11.86 -9.18
C GLN A 25 -35.78 -11.66 -9.58
N GLN A 26 -36.04 -11.10 -10.76
CA GLN A 26 -37.40 -10.88 -11.27
C GLN A 26 -38.14 -12.18 -11.56
N LEU A 27 -37.43 -13.19 -12.07
CA LEU A 27 -38.02 -14.51 -12.35
C LEU A 27 -38.45 -15.22 -11.05
N TRP A 28 -37.62 -15.18 -10.01
CA TRP A 28 -37.97 -15.74 -8.71
C TRP A 28 -39.19 -15.09 -8.06
N SER A 29 -39.36 -13.77 -8.27
CA SER A 29 -40.51 -13.02 -7.76
C SER A 29 -41.72 -13.00 -8.69
N SER A 30 -41.67 -13.70 -9.82
CA SER A 30 -42.76 -13.68 -10.81
C SER A 30 -43.98 -14.45 -10.30
N ASN A 31 -45.17 -13.87 -10.44
CA ASN A 31 -46.44 -14.55 -10.17
C ASN A 31 -46.83 -15.54 -11.29
N CYS A 32 -46.03 -15.67 -12.34
CA CYS A 32 -46.26 -16.61 -13.43
C CYS A 32 -45.46 -17.89 -13.21
N ASP A 33 -46.18 -19.01 -13.03
CA ASP A 33 -45.58 -20.34 -12.80
C ASP A 33 -44.57 -20.74 -13.88
N GLN A 34 -44.79 -20.35 -15.13
CA GLN A 34 -43.87 -20.68 -16.22
C GLN A 34 -42.53 -19.96 -16.08
N LEU A 35 -42.53 -18.72 -15.58
CA LEU A 35 -41.35 -17.88 -15.41
C LEU A 35 -40.59 -18.21 -14.12
N CYS A 36 -41.31 -18.42 -13.00
CA CYS A 36 -40.68 -18.76 -11.72
C CYS A 36 -40.05 -20.17 -11.71
N ASN A 37 -40.46 -21.05 -12.64
CA ASN A 37 -39.84 -22.36 -12.85
C ASN A 37 -38.58 -22.33 -13.74
N LEU A 38 -38.30 -21.22 -14.46
CA LEU A 38 -37.10 -21.12 -15.31
C LEU A 38 -35.79 -21.19 -14.50
N PRO A 39 -35.63 -20.44 -13.38
CA PRO A 39 -34.47 -20.56 -12.50
C PRO A 39 -34.17 -22.01 -12.09
N ILE A 40 -35.20 -22.78 -11.74
CA ILE A 40 -35.07 -24.19 -11.32
C ILE A 40 -34.48 -25.03 -12.46
N LYS A 41 -35.06 -24.95 -13.66
CA LYS A 41 -34.55 -25.67 -14.85
C LYS A 41 -33.10 -25.30 -15.16
N TRP A 42 -32.75 -24.03 -15.01
CA TRP A 42 -31.40 -23.51 -15.24
C TRP A 42 -30.39 -24.02 -14.20
N ILE A 43 -30.78 -24.11 -12.93
CA ILE A 43 -29.96 -24.73 -11.87
C ILE A 43 -29.73 -26.20 -12.19
N GLU A 44 -30.77 -26.96 -12.53
CA GLU A 44 -30.64 -28.38 -12.86
C GLU A 44 -29.74 -28.61 -14.07
N ASN A 45 -29.84 -27.77 -15.09
CA ASN A 45 -28.93 -27.80 -16.23
C ASN A 45 -27.50 -27.46 -15.80
N GLY A 46 -27.31 -26.45 -14.96
CA GLY A 46 -25.99 -26.09 -14.44
C GLY A 46 -25.36 -27.20 -13.59
N ILE A 47 -26.15 -27.91 -12.78
CA ILE A 47 -25.70 -29.09 -12.02
C ILE A 47 -25.29 -30.21 -12.98
N LYS A 48 -26.14 -30.54 -13.95
CA LYS A 48 -25.83 -31.56 -14.98
C LYS A 48 -24.56 -31.23 -15.75
N MET A 49 -24.34 -29.96 -16.09
CA MET A 49 -23.11 -29.51 -16.75
C MET A 49 -21.85 -29.77 -15.91
N VAL A 50 -21.95 -29.77 -14.57
CA VAL A 50 -20.83 -30.16 -13.70
C VAL A 50 -20.72 -31.69 -13.60
N GLU A 51 -21.84 -32.41 -13.56
CA GLU A 51 -21.86 -33.88 -13.45
C GLU A 51 -21.37 -34.58 -14.73
N GLU A 52 -21.63 -33.99 -15.90
CA GLU A 52 -21.21 -34.48 -17.20
C GLU A 52 -19.71 -34.21 -17.44
N ASN A 53 -18.97 -35.25 -17.81
CA ASN A 53 -17.58 -35.11 -18.29
C ASN A 53 -17.62 -34.48 -19.69
N SER A 54 -17.70 -33.16 -19.79
CA SER A 54 -17.72 -32.48 -21.09
C SER A 54 -16.33 -32.57 -21.73
N LEU A 55 -16.14 -33.59 -22.57
CA LEU A 55 -14.99 -33.75 -23.47
C LEU A 55 -14.90 -32.64 -24.52
N ASP A 56 -15.99 -31.92 -24.75
CA ASP A 56 -16.01 -30.73 -25.58
C ASP A 56 -15.31 -29.57 -24.86
N LYS A 57 -14.06 -29.30 -25.22
CA LYS A 57 -13.34 -28.03 -24.91
C LYS A 57 -14.14 -26.76 -25.29
N ASN A 58 -15.21 -26.93 -26.08
CA ASN A 58 -16.11 -25.89 -26.57
C ASN A 58 -17.38 -25.67 -25.71
N LYS A 59 -17.75 -26.58 -24.78
CA LYS A 59 -18.98 -26.44 -23.96
C LYS A 59 -18.74 -25.79 -22.61
N LEU A 60 -17.64 -26.11 -21.96
CA LEU A 60 -17.16 -25.45 -20.75
C LEU A 60 -15.71 -25.03 -20.99
N CYS A 61 -15.46 -23.72 -21.00
CA CYS A 61 -14.09 -23.25 -21.15
C CYS A 61 -13.28 -23.65 -19.91
N LEU A 62 -12.25 -24.47 -20.13
CA LEU A 62 -11.13 -24.73 -19.21
C LEU A 62 -10.24 -23.47 -19.06
N THR A 63 -10.83 -22.31 -18.74
CA THR A 63 -10.02 -21.21 -18.21
C THR A 63 -9.53 -21.63 -16.81
N ARG A 64 -8.42 -21.05 -16.34
CA ARG A 64 -7.73 -21.38 -15.06
C ARG A 64 -8.62 -21.36 -13.79
N ARG A 65 -9.92 -21.03 -13.88
CA ARG A 65 -10.88 -20.92 -12.77
C ARG A 65 -12.30 -21.43 -13.10
N SER A 66 -12.44 -22.34 -14.09
CA SER A 66 -13.73 -22.93 -14.48
C SER A 66 -14.73 -22.00 -15.21
N GLY A 67 -14.25 -20.99 -15.93
CA GLY A 67 -15.09 -20.12 -16.79
C GLY A 67 -16.09 -19.27 -16.00
N GLY A 68 -17.22 -18.91 -16.64
CA GLY A 68 -18.33 -18.20 -15.98
C GLY A 68 -19.42 -19.13 -15.41
N LEU A 69 -19.21 -20.45 -15.35
CA LEU A 69 -20.14 -21.39 -14.73
C LEU A 69 -20.40 -21.09 -13.23
N PRO A 70 -19.38 -20.78 -12.41
CA PRO A 70 -19.62 -20.34 -11.04
C PRO A 70 -20.49 -19.07 -10.97
N PHE A 71 -20.27 -18.09 -11.86
CA PHE A 71 -21.08 -16.87 -11.93
C PHE A 71 -22.52 -17.15 -12.40
N TYR A 72 -22.70 -18.08 -13.33
CA TYR A 72 -24.01 -18.55 -13.79
C TYR A 72 -24.82 -19.18 -12.64
N LEU A 73 -24.23 -20.12 -11.90
CA LEU A 73 -24.92 -20.74 -10.77
C LEU A 73 -25.20 -19.73 -9.64
N GLN A 74 -24.25 -18.84 -9.35
CA GLN A 74 -24.42 -17.82 -8.32
C GLN A 74 -25.51 -16.82 -8.65
N SER A 75 -25.58 -16.34 -9.90
CA SER A 75 -26.61 -15.37 -10.31
C SER A 75 -28.02 -15.92 -10.16
N ILE A 76 -28.23 -17.21 -10.42
CA ILE A 76 -29.55 -17.84 -10.24
C ILE A 76 -29.84 -18.10 -8.76
N LEU A 77 -28.87 -18.62 -8.00
CA LEU A 77 -29.08 -19.07 -6.61
C LEU A 77 -29.07 -17.95 -5.57
N THR A 78 -28.56 -16.76 -5.92
CA THR A 78 -28.44 -15.64 -4.98
C THR A 78 -29.79 -15.21 -4.42
N ASP A 79 -30.81 -15.18 -5.27
CA ASP A 79 -32.16 -14.74 -4.93
C ASP A 79 -33.15 -15.91 -4.82
N GLU A 80 -32.65 -17.15 -4.61
CA GLU A 80 -33.51 -18.31 -4.35
C GLU A 80 -34.42 -18.05 -3.14
N PRO A 81 -35.75 -18.24 -3.27
CA PRO A 81 -36.69 -18.02 -2.19
C PRO A 81 -36.46 -18.99 -1.04
N ILE A 82 -36.37 -18.45 0.18
CA ILE A 82 -36.16 -19.22 1.40
C ILE A 82 -37.53 -19.63 1.96
N LYS A 83 -37.76 -20.94 2.12
CA LYS A 83 -39.04 -21.48 2.62
C LYS A 83 -39.38 -21.04 4.05
N GLN A 84 -38.37 -20.93 4.92
CA GLN A 84 -38.52 -20.46 6.30
C GLN A 84 -37.29 -19.66 6.74
N ARG A 85 -37.50 -18.57 7.51
CA ARG A 85 -36.42 -17.72 8.00
C ARG A 85 -35.41 -18.55 8.82
N GLY A 86 -34.15 -18.54 8.40
CA GLY A 86 -33.07 -19.30 9.04
C GLY A 86 -32.80 -20.68 8.44
N GLN A 87 -33.64 -21.17 7.51
CA GLN A 87 -33.32 -22.37 6.73
C GLN A 87 -32.36 -22.07 5.57
N GLN A 88 -31.54 -23.06 5.27
CA GLN A 88 -30.70 -23.09 4.08
C GLN A 88 -31.56 -23.16 2.81
N ARG A 89 -31.12 -22.47 1.77
CA ARG A 89 -31.70 -22.56 0.43
C ARG A 89 -31.59 -23.99 -0.13
N THR A 90 -32.70 -24.51 -0.65
CA THR A 90 -32.84 -25.92 -1.04
C THR A 90 -31.89 -26.28 -2.19
N TYR A 91 -31.82 -25.43 -3.21
CA TYR A 91 -30.99 -25.73 -4.38
C TYR A 91 -29.52 -25.41 -4.15
N VAL A 92 -29.19 -24.44 -3.28
CA VAL A 92 -27.81 -24.26 -2.81
C VAL A 92 -27.34 -25.50 -2.05
N ALA A 93 -28.16 -26.07 -1.15
CA ALA A 93 -27.84 -27.31 -0.45
C ALA A 93 -27.59 -28.46 -1.42
N LYS A 94 -28.54 -28.69 -2.35
CA LYS A 94 -28.43 -29.73 -3.39
C LYS A 94 -27.14 -29.58 -4.21
N LEU A 95 -26.83 -28.38 -4.66
CA LEU A 95 -25.60 -28.09 -5.42
C LEU A 95 -24.36 -28.41 -4.57
N MET A 96 -24.28 -27.91 -3.34
CA MET A 96 -23.13 -28.12 -2.46
C MET A 96 -22.89 -29.61 -2.18
N ASP A 97 -23.95 -30.38 -1.91
CA ASP A 97 -23.84 -31.83 -1.72
C ASP A 97 -23.36 -32.55 -2.98
N THR A 98 -23.91 -32.23 -4.15
CA THR A 98 -23.45 -32.80 -5.42
C THR A 98 -21.96 -32.50 -5.65
N LEU A 99 -21.55 -31.24 -5.53
CA LEU A 99 -20.17 -30.84 -5.82
C LEU A 99 -19.17 -31.47 -4.83
N LEU A 100 -19.49 -31.51 -3.54
CA LEU A 100 -18.62 -32.14 -2.53
C LEU A 100 -18.54 -33.66 -2.73
N ASN A 101 -19.63 -34.31 -3.16
CA ASN A 101 -19.63 -35.73 -3.50
C ASN A 101 -18.79 -36.02 -4.76
N ILE A 102 -18.84 -35.16 -5.77
CA ILE A 102 -17.94 -35.25 -6.94
C ILE A 102 -16.49 -35.17 -6.46
N ILE A 103 -16.14 -34.17 -5.64
CA ILE A 103 -14.76 -34.01 -5.14
C ILE A 103 -14.30 -35.23 -4.33
N LEU A 104 -15.19 -35.83 -3.55
CA LEU A 104 -14.86 -36.98 -2.71
C LEU A 104 -14.66 -38.27 -3.52
N ASN A 105 -15.61 -38.58 -4.41
CA ASN A 105 -15.73 -39.92 -5.00
C ASN A 105 -15.07 -40.04 -6.37
N ASP A 106 -14.87 -38.94 -7.08
CA ASP A 106 -14.28 -38.99 -8.41
C ASP A 106 -12.79 -39.32 -8.38
N PRO A 107 -12.30 -40.12 -9.35
CA PRO A 107 -10.87 -40.29 -9.53
C PRO A 107 -10.21 -38.98 -9.98
N ASP A 108 -8.95 -38.80 -9.63
CA ASP A 108 -8.16 -37.62 -10.04
C ASP A 108 -7.90 -37.59 -11.55
N THR A 109 -7.89 -38.76 -12.18
CA THR A 109 -7.72 -38.94 -13.62
C THR A 109 -8.83 -39.78 -14.22
N ILE A 110 -9.07 -39.58 -15.50
CA ILE A 110 -10.01 -40.36 -16.32
C ILE A 110 -9.26 -40.91 -17.53
N GLN A 111 -9.65 -42.11 -17.98
CA GLN A 111 -9.03 -42.76 -19.12
C GLN A 111 -9.98 -42.68 -20.32
N ILE A 112 -9.50 -42.08 -21.41
CA ILE A 112 -10.30 -41.80 -22.62
C ILE A 112 -9.42 -42.08 -23.83
N ASP A 113 -9.90 -42.93 -24.75
CA ASP A 113 -9.17 -43.32 -25.96
C ASP A 113 -7.72 -43.78 -25.69
N GLY A 114 -7.52 -44.45 -24.55
CA GLY A 114 -6.21 -44.92 -24.08
C GLY A 114 -5.32 -43.87 -23.41
N GLN A 115 -5.71 -42.58 -23.40
CA GLN A 115 -4.99 -41.51 -22.73
C GLN A 115 -5.50 -41.28 -21.30
N ILE A 116 -4.58 -41.05 -20.37
CA ILE A 116 -4.90 -40.66 -18.99
C ILE A 116 -4.90 -39.13 -18.93
N LEU A 117 -6.06 -38.55 -18.69
CA LEU A 117 -6.27 -37.10 -18.58
C LEU A 117 -6.70 -36.73 -17.17
N GLU A 118 -6.43 -35.50 -16.75
CA GLU A 118 -7.00 -34.96 -15.52
C GLU A 118 -8.53 -34.98 -15.55
N ASN A 119 -9.14 -35.27 -14.40
CA ASN A 119 -10.58 -35.20 -14.26
C ASN A 119 -11.03 -33.73 -14.15
N SER A 120 -11.40 -33.13 -15.30
CA SER A 120 -11.87 -31.75 -15.38
C SER A 120 -13.11 -31.50 -14.51
N ARG A 121 -14.03 -32.47 -14.41
CA ARG A 121 -15.23 -32.39 -13.56
C ARG A 121 -14.85 -32.17 -12.10
N LYS A 122 -13.88 -32.92 -11.58
CA LYS A 122 -13.37 -32.75 -10.20
C LYS A 122 -12.80 -31.34 -9.98
N ILE A 123 -12.06 -30.81 -10.95
CA ILE A 123 -11.50 -29.43 -10.91
C ILE A 123 -12.63 -28.38 -10.93
N HIS A 124 -13.64 -28.55 -11.79
CA HIS A 124 -14.82 -27.69 -11.84
C HIS A 124 -15.59 -27.69 -10.52
N ALA A 125 -15.72 -28.85 -9.88
CA ALA A 125 -16.37 -28.97 -8.59
C ALA A 125 -15.61 -28.17 -7.50
N TYR A 126 -14.29 -28.34 -7.38
CA TYR A 126 -13.48 -27.56 -6.44
C TYR A 126 -13.65 -26.05 -6.63
N ASN A 127 -13.53 -25.57 -7.87
CA ASN A 127 -13.58 -24.13 -8.16
C ASN A 127 -15.00 -23.55 -7.97
N THR A 128 -16.04 -24.33 -8.25
CA THR A 128 -17.43 -23.92 -8.01
C THR A 128 -17.71 -23.86 -6.52
N VAL A 129 -17.39 -24.90 -5.73
CA VAL A 129 -17.51 -24.86 -4.26
C VAL A 129 -16.78 -23.66 -3.67
N ARG A 130 -15.57 -23.39 -4.16
CA ARG A 130 -14.78 -22.22 -3.75
C ARG A 130 -15.52 -20.90 -4.00
N SER A 131 -16.18 -20.72 -5.15
CA SER A 131 -16.87 -19.46 -5.46
C SER A 131 -17.98 -19.18 -4.45
N PHE A 132 -18.74 -20.22 -4.06
CA PHE A 132 -19.79 -20.12 -3.04
C PHE A 132 -19.20 -19.79 -1.66
N TYR A 133 -18.10 -20.44 -1.26
CA TYR A 133 -17.37 -20.06 -0.05
C TYR A 133 -16.79 -18.66 -0.09
N ARG A 134 -16.61 -18.03 -1.24
CA ARG A 134 -16.11 -16.65 -1.34
C ARG A 134 -17.22 -15.60 -1.24
N ASN A 135 -18.42 -15.91 -1.72
CA ASN A 135 -19.51 -14.95 -1.82
C ASN A 135 -20.27 -14.81 -0.48
N GLN A 136 -20.33 -13.59 0.07
CA GLN A 136 -20.94 -13.31 1.37
C GLN A 136 -22.45 -13.56 1.42
N ARG A 137 -23.16 -13.52 0.29
CA ARG A 137 -24.62 -13.76 0.22
C ARG A 137 -25.01 -15.21 0.53
N PHE A 138 -24.06 -16.15 0.44
CA PHE A 138 -24.26 -17.56 0.75
C PHE A 138 -23.70 -17.97 2.12
N SER A 139 -23.37 -17.02 3.01
CA SER A 139 -22.67 -17.33 4.27
C SER A 139 -23.40 -18.36 5.14
N ASN A 140 -24.72 -18.22 5.28
CA ASN A 140 -25.54 -19.17 6.04
C ASN A 140 -25.68 -20.51 5.30
N ASP A 141 -25.73 -20.47 3.97
CA ASP A 141 -25.93 -21.66 3.15
C ASP A 141 -24.68 -22.54 3.10
N VAL A 142 -23.47 -21.97 3.10
CA VAL A 142 -22.23 -22.77 3.03
C VAL A 142 -21.74 -23.22 4.41
N TYR A 143 -22.27 -22.63 5.48
CA TYR A 143 -21.81 -22.89 6.85
C TYR A 143 -21.83 -24.39 7.25
N PRO A 144 -22.90 -25.16 6.98
CA PRO A 144 -22.95 -26.59 7.34
C PRO A 144 -21.89 -27.44 6.61
N TYR A 145 -21.35 -26.94 5.50
CA TYR A 145 -20.41 -27.67 4.65
C TYR A 145 -18.94 -27.38 4.96
N ILE A 146 -18.64 -26.39 5.82
CA ILE A 146 -17.27 -25.91 6.08
C ILE A 146 -16.34 -27.07 6.44
N GLU A 147 -16.77 -27.96 7.33
CA GLU A 147 -15.97 -29.10 7.79
C GLU A 147 -15.63 -30.05 6.64
N ARG A 148 -16.62 -30.46 5.84
CA ARG A 148 -16.42 -31.29 4.64
C ARG A 148 -15.52 -30.60 3.63
N GLY A 149 -15.72 -29.30 3.42
CA GLY A 149 -14.88 -28.49 2.54
C GLY A 149 -13.42 -28.47 2.99
N LEU A 150 -13.16 -28.30 4.29
CA LEU A 150 -11.81 -28.37 4.86
C LEU A 150 -11.20 -29.76 4.67
N HIS A 151 -11.92 -30.82 5.02
CA HIS A 151 -11.46 -32.19 4.84
C HIS A 151 -11.01 -32.45 3.40
N LEU A 152 -11.88 -32.17 2.42
CA LEU A 152 -11.60 -32.37 1.00
C LEU A 152 -10.46 -31.50 0.51
N SER A 153 -10.41 -30.23 0.95
CA SER A 153 -9.30 -29.35 0.60
C SER A 153 -7.97 -29.90 1.10
N ILE A 154 -7.88 -30.38 2.35
CA ILE A 154 -6.65 -30.93 2.92
C ILE A 154 -6.24 -32.21 2.18
N THR A 155 -7.15 -33.17 2.01
CA THR A 155 -6.84 -34.41 1.28
C THR A 155 -6.46 -34.14 -0.18
N GLY A 156 -7.01 -33.10 -0.80
CA GLY A 156 -6.68 -32.67 -2.16
C GLY A 156 -5.21 -32.23 -2.34
N PHE A 157 -4.51 -31.82 -1.27
CA PHE A 157 -3.07 -31.52 -1.34
C PHE A 157 -2.23 -32.76 -1.69
N SER A 158 -2.70 -33.96 -1.38
CA SER A 158 -2.02 -35.22 -1.71
C SER A 158 -2.25 -35.69 -3.14
N SER A 159 -3.07 -35.00 -3.94
CA SER A 159 -3.34 -35.41 -5.33
C SER A 159 -2.07 -35.40 -6.16
N SER A 160 -1.84 -36.43 -6.98
CA SER A 160 -0.72 -36.45 -7.95
C SER A 160 -0.89 -35.41 -9.07
N ILE A 161 -2.11 -34.92 -9.30
CA ILE A 161 -2.43 -33.95 -10.34
C ILE A 161 -2.29 -32.52 -9.82
N TRP A 162 -1.40 -31.74 -10.45
CA TRP A 162 -1.10 -30.37 -10.04
C TRP A 162 -2.33 -29.45 -10.04
N MET A 163 -3.22 -29.59 -11.03
CA MET A 163 -4.44 -28.77 -11.13
C MET A 163 -5.39 -29.00 -9.95
N ILE A 164 -5.53 -30.25 -9.50
CA ILE A 164 -6.33 -30.59 -8.33
C ILE A 164 -5.69 -30.01 -7.06
N ARG A 165 -4.37 -30.15 -6.88
CA ARG A 165 -3.65 -29.54 -5.76
C ARG A 165 -3.83 -28.03 -5.71
N ASN A 166 -3.73 -27.35 -6.86
CA ASN A 166 -3.94 -25.91 -6.97
C ASN A 166 -5.38 -25.52 -6.61
N SER A 167 -6.37 -26.21 -7.17
CA SER A 167 -7.79 -25.99 -6.84
C SER A 167 -8.11 -26.25 -5.37
N ALA A 168 -7.54 -27.29 -4.77
CA ALA A 168 -7.66 -27.59 -3.34
C ALA A 168 -6.98 -26.52 -2.46
N THR A 169 -5.81 -26.01 -2.86
CA THR A 169 -5.11 -24.90 -2.18
C THR A 169 -5.96 -23.63 -2.17
N LEU A 170 -6.56 -23.32 -3.32
CA LEU A 170 -7.43 -22.17 -3.50
C LEU A 170 -8.73 -22.30 -2.69
N LEU A 171 -9.31 -23.51 -2.61
CA LEU A 171 -10.45 -23.81 -1.76
C LEU A 171 -10.09 -23.64 -0.28
N LEU A 172 -8.98 -24.24 0.18
CA LEU A 172 -8.50 -24.13 1.55
C LEU A 172 -8.33 -22.66 1.95
N SER A 173 -7.63 -21.86 1.14
CA SER A 173 -7.43 -20.43 1.40
C SER A 173 -8.75 -19.68 1.56
N THR A 174 -9.75 -20.01 0.73
CA THR A 174 -11.07 -19.37 0.78
C THR A 174 -11.86 -19.77 2.03
N ILE A 175 -11.84 -21.05 2.41
CA ILE A 175 -12.51 -21.51 3.64
C ILE A 175 -11.81 -20.96 4.89
N VAL A 176 -10.47 -20.94 4.92
CA VAL A 176 -9.69 -20.34 6.01
C VAL A 176 -10.03 -18.86 6.17
N GLN A 177 -10.11 -18.09 5.08
CA GLN A 177 -10.57 -16.69 5.13
C GLN A 177 -12.03 -16.55 5.59
N ARG A 178 -12.88 -17.54 5.31
CA ARG A 178 -14.27 -17.55 5.78
C ARG A 178 -14.37 -17.79 7.29
N ILE A 179 -13.54 -18.68 7.83
CA ILE A 179 -13.51 -19.03 9.25
C ILE A 179 -12.85 -17.91 10.08
N PHE A 180 -11.73 -17.39 9.59
CA PHE A 180 -10.85 -16.48 10.34
C PHE A 180 -10.87 -15.04 9.84
N GLY A 181 -11.63 -14.70 8.79
CA GLY A 181 -11.61 -13.38 8.18
C GLY A 181 -10.38 -13.10 7.29
N PRO A 182 -10.38 -11.97 6.56
CA PRO A 182 -9.26 -11.56 5.71
C PRO A 182 -8.05 -11.13 6.56
N SER A 183 -6.84 -11.52 6.11
CA SER A 183 -5.60 -11.01 6.70
C SER A 183 -5.47 -9.52 6.37
N LYS A 184 -5.49 -8.63 7.37
CA LYS A 184 -5.51 -7.17 7.16
C LYS A 184 -4.12 -6.51 7.18
N THR A 185 -3.02 -7.25 7.10
CA THR A 185 -1.67 -6.68 7.17
C THR A 185 -1.02 -6.59 5.79
N LYS A 186 -0.60 -5.38 5.39
CA LYS A 186 0.40 -5.18 4.34
C LYS A 186 1.78 -5.72 4.77
N ASP A 187 1.97 -5.93 6.08
CA ASP A 187 3.21 -6.38 6.73
C ASP A 187 3.30 -7.91 6.87
N GLY A 188 3.25 -8.62 5.74
CA GLY A 188 3.55 -10.06 5.67
C GLY A 188 2.59 -11.00 6.41
N GLU A 189 2.75 -12.30 6.17
CA GLU A 189 1.96 -13.37 6.79
C GLU A 189 2.23 -13.58 8.30
N ASP A 190 3.17 -12.84 8.88
CA ASP A 190 3.80 -13.19 10.15
C ASP A 190 3.14 -12.53 11.38
N ASN A 191 2.35 -11.47 11.18
CA ASN A 191 1.62 -10.78 12.25
C ASN A 191 0.11 -11.02 12.17
N LEU A 192 -0.34 -12.25 12.46
CA LEU A 192 -1.77 -12.57 12.56
C LEU A 192 -2.41 -11.83 13.75
N SER A 193 -3.40 -10.97 13.46
CA SER A 193 -4.18 -10.28 14.51
C SER A 193 -5.03 -11.27 15.31
N LYS A 194 -5.26 -11.01 16.61
CA LYS A 194 -6.16 -11.83 17.46
C LYS A 194 -7.57 -11.96 16.85
N LYS A 195 -8.01 -10.97 16.06
CA LYS A 195 -9.30 -10.98 15.36
C LYS A 195 -9.38 -12.03 14.24
N ASN A 196 -8.25 -12.55 13.78
CA ASN A 196 -8.15 -13.55 12.72
C ASN A 196 -7.72 -14.95 13.25
N SER A 197 -8.02 -15.21 14.51
CA SER A 197 -7.68 -16.44 15.22
C SER A 197 -8.81 -16.83 16.16
N MET A 198 -8.92 -18.10 16.52
CA MET A 198 -9.87 -18.59 17.53
C MET A 198 -9.20 -19.62 18.44
N THR A 199 -9.84 -19.96 19.55
CA THR A 199 -9.28 -20.99 20.43
C THR A 199 -9.28 -22.35 19.73
N SER A 200 -8.27 -23.18 20.02
CA SER A 200 -8.22 -24.56 19.52
C SER A 200 -9.48 -25.33 19.92
N ARG A 201 -9.99 -25.12 21.14
CA ARG A 201 -11.25 -25.69 21.65
C ARG A 201 -12.47 -25.29 20.84
N GLU A 202 -12.64 -24.00 20.54
CA GLU A 202 -13.75 -23.51 19.71
C GLU A 202 -13.72 -24.14 18.32
N PHE A 203 -12.54 -24.21 17.70
CA PHE A 203 -12.37 -24.76 16.37
C PHE A 203 -12.77 -26.25 16.30
N PHE A 204 -12.25 -27.08 17.20
CA PHE A 204 -12.54 -28.52 17.17
C PHE A 204 -13.93 -28.87 17.72
N ASN A 205 -14.54 -28.04 18.57
CA ASN A 205 -15.95 -28.20 18.93
C ASN A 205 -16.88 -27.94 17.75
N LYS A 206 -16.51 -26.96 16.90
CA LYS A 206 -17.27 -26.61 15.70
C LYS A 206 -17.05 -27.60 14.56
N TYR A 207 -15.86 -28.21 14.48
CA TYR A 207 -15.45 -29.12 13.41
C TYR A 207 -14.76 -30.38 13.98
N PRO A 208 -15.52 -31.28 14.64
CA PRO A 208 -14.96 -32.37 15.46
C PRO A 208 -14.20 -33.43 14.66
N SER A 209 -14.60 -33.74 13.42
CA SER A 209 -13.93 -34.75 12.59
C SER A 209 -12.52 -34.33 12.17
N LEU A 210 -12.24 -33.02 12.13
CA LEU A 210 -10.93 -32.51 11.71
C LEU A 210 -9.81 -32.88 12.68
N PHE A 211 -10.11 -33.09 13.97
CA PHE A 211 -9.10 -33.52 14.93
C PHE A 211 -8.52 -34.89 14.54
N HIS A 212 -9.40 -35.84 14.22
CA HIS A 212 -8.98 -37.18 13.77
C HIS A 212 -8.19 -37.12 12.46
N LEU A 213 -8.67 -36.33 11.50
CA LEU A 213 -7.96 -36.11 10.23
C LEU A 213 -6.54 -35.55 10.47
N PHE A 214 -6.42 -34.52 11.31
CA PHE A 214 -5.13 -33.90 11.61
C PHE A 214 -4.18 -34.89 12.26
N TYR A 215 -4.67 -35.63 13.26
CA TYR A 215 -3.90 -36.66 13.94
C TYR A 215 -3.37 -37.71 12.96
N GLN A 216 -4.25 -38.28 12.14
CA GLN A 216 -3.89 -39.33 11.17
C GLN A 216 -2.85 -38.83 10.15
N GLN A 217 -3.06 -37.65 9.57
CA GLN A 217 -2.16 -37.08 8.57
C GLN A 217 -0.79 -36.70 9.17
N LEU A 218 -0.77 -36.13 10.38
CA LEU A 218 0.45 -35.81 11.11
C LEU A 218 1.23 -37.08 11.47
N GLN A 219 0.55 -38.11 11.97
CA GLN A 219 1.17 -39.38 12.33
C GLN A 219 1.78 -40.09 11.11
N GLN A 220 1.04 -40.17 10.00
CA GLN A 220 1.51 -40.79 8.76
C GLN A 220 2.75 -40.08 8.22
N THR A 221 2.69 -38.75 8.10
CA THR A 221 3.78 -37.96 7.49
C THR A 221 5.05 -37.95 8.34
N THR A 222 4.93 -38.04 9.66
CA THR A 222 6.08 -37.99 10.58
C THR A 222 6.69 -39.37 10.87
N SER A 223 6.00 -40.47 10.57
CA SER A 223 6.50 -41.84 10.83
C SER A 223 7.40 -42.37 9.72
N THR A 224 7.20 -41.95 8.48
CA THR A 224 7.97 -42.41 7.31
C THR A 224 9.12 -41.45 6.98
N ARG A 225 10.34 -41.83 7.38
CA ARG A 225 11.57 -41.01 7.23
C ARG A 225 11.98 -40.74 5.77
N SER A 226 11.46 -41.51 4.82
CA SER A 226 11.82 -41.50 3.39
C SER A 226 10.82 -40.76 2.47
N SER A 227 9.68 -40.29 3.00
CA SER A 227 8.60 -39.68 2.19
C SER A 227 8.54 -38.16 2.29
N ILE A 228 9.59 -37.49 2.78
CA ILE A 228 9.54 -36.04 3.04
C ILE A 228 9.78 -35.20 1.76
N GLU A 229 10.08 -35.85 0.63
CA GLU A 229 9.99 -35.29 -0.73
C GLU A 229 8.61 -35.51 -1.38
N SER A 230 7.68 -36.22 -0.72
CA SER A 230 6.41 -36.66 -1.32
C SER A 230 5.24 -35.69 -1.12
N LEU A 231 4.18 -35.91 -1.90
CA LEU A 231 2.83 -35.33 -1.80
C LEU A 231 2.27 -35.26 -0.36
N SER A 232 2.73 -36.14 0.54
CA SER A 232 2.37 -36.15 1.97
C SER A 232 2.77 -34.87 2.71
N SER A 233 3.88 -34.23 2.31
CA SER A 233 4.33 -32.95 2.86
C SER A 233 3.37 -31.80 2.54
N SER A 234 2.57 -31.92 1.48
CA SER A 234 1.58 -30.92 1.09
C SER A 234 0.37 -30.90 2.01
N CYS A 235 -0.12 -32.07 2.48
CA CYS A 235 -1.16 -32.15 3.51
C CYS A 235 -0.70 -31.56 4.85
N LEU A 236 0.54 -31.88 5.24
CA LEU A 236 1.15 -31.35 6.46
C LEU A 236 1.18 -29.81 6.44
N PHE A 237 1.59 -29.22 5.32
CA PHE A 237 1.57 -27.77 5.14
C PHE A 237 0.16 -27.17 5.35
N ALA A 238 -0.88 -27.77 4.75
CA ALA A 238 -2.26 -27.30 4.93
C ALA A 238 -2.72 -27.34 6.39
N ILE A 239 -2.39 -28.41 7.12
CA ILE A 239 -2.72 -28.56 8.55
C ILE A 239 -2.01 -27.49 9.37
N LEU A 240 -0.71 -27.26 9.15
CA LEU A 240 0.06 -26.24 9.87
C LEU A 240 -0.46 -24.82 9.60
N LEU A 241 -0.96 -24.53 8.40
CA LEU A 241 -1.59 -23.25 8.06
C LEU A 241 -2.88 -22.98 8.85
N ILE A 242 -3.64 -24.02 9.18
CA ILE A 242 -4.83 -23.91 10.03
C ILE A 242 -4.40 -23.78 11.49
N LEU A 243 -3.53 -24.68 11.96
CA LEU A 243 -3.08 -24.70 13.36
C LEU A 243 -2.42 -23.38 13.79
N ARG A 244 -1.62 -22.73 12.92
CA ARG A 244 -1.01 -21.42 13.25
C ARG A 244 -2.01 -20.28 13.48
N ARG A 245 -3.30 -20.48 13.17
CA ARG A 245 -4.38 -19.51 13.41
C ARG A 245 -5.17 -19.85 14.68
N LEU A 246 -4.78 -20.88 15.40
CA LEU A 246 -5.38 -21.28 16.66
C LEU A 246 -4.51 -20.81 17.84
N TYR A 247 -5.11 -20.75 19.03
CA TYR A 247 -4.41 -20.50 20.29
C TYR A 247 -5.03 -21.32 21.43
N PRO A 248 -4.28 -21.67 22.48
CA PRO A 248 -4.79 -22.45 23.60
C PRO A 248 -5.97 -21.76 24.30
N SER A 249 -6.93 -22.55 24.78
CA SER A 249 -7.99 -22.04 25.66
C SER A 249 -7.50 -21.99 27.11
N PRO A 250 -7.80 -20.95 27.89
CA PRO A 250 -7.49 -20.93 29.33
C PRO A 250 -8.15 -22.07 30.13
N LEU A 251 -9.17 -22.72 29.55
CA LEU A 251 -9.91 -23.83 30.16
C LEU A 251 -9.37 -25.21 29.74
N ASP A 252 -8.33 -25.26 28.89
CA ASP A 252 -7.70 -26.52 28.46
C ASP A 252 -6.90 -27.10 29.63
N GLY A 253 -7.47 -28.11 30.30
CA GLY A 253 -6.90 -28.78 31.48
C GLY A 253 -7.93 -29.19 32.53
N ILE A 254 -9.14 -28.61 32.50
CA ILE A 254 -10.15 -28.86 33.56
C ILE A 254 -11.16 -29.93 33.17
N ASP A 255 -11.56 -30.06 31.89
CA ASP A 255 -12.54 -31.09 31.46
C ASP A 255 -12.55 -31.21 29.91
N CYS A 256 -11.52 -31.78 29.29
CA CYS A 256 -11.47 -31.91 27.82
C CYS A 256 -11.23 -33.38 27.38
N SER A 257 -12.20 -33.96 26.66
CA SER A 257 -12.08 -35.24 25.96
C SER A 257 -11.10 -35.19 24.76
N LEU A 258 -10.80 -33.98 24.27
CA LEU A 258 -9.85 -33.71 23.19
C LEU A 258 -8.49 -33.31 23.77
N THR A 259 -7.60 -34.28 23.94
CA THR A 259 -6.20 -34.02 24.32
C THR A 259 -5.43 -33.51 23.10
N LEU A 260 -5.42 -32.20 22.87
CA LEU A 260 -4.62 -31.53 21.83
C LEU A 260 -3.12 -31.84 21.96
N ASP A 261 -2.67 -32.18 23.17
CA ASP A 261 -1.34 -32.72 23.47
C ASP A 261 -0.95 -33.92 22.60
N LYS A 262 -1.92 -34.69 22.09
CA LYS A 262 -1.65 -35.81 21.17
C LYS A 262 -1.05 -35.35 19.83
N LEU A 263 -1.32 -34.11 19.41
CA LEU A 263 -0.75 -33.55 18.18
C LEU A 263 0.66 -32.99 18.40
N LEU A 264 0.99 -32.60 19.63
CA LEU A 264 2.23 -31.90 19.99
C LEU A 264 3.51 -32.63 19.54
N PRO A 265 3.69 -33.95 19.80
CA PRO A 265 4.90 -34.66 19.37
C PRO A 265 5.11 -34.63 17.86
N PHE A 266 4.03 -34.69 17.08
CA PHE A 266 4.11 -34.68 15.62
C PHE A 266 4.43 -33.29 15.06
N VAL A 267 3.87 -32.24 15.66
CA VAL A 267 4.20 -30.85 15.29
C VAL A 267 5.65 -30.52 15.65
N ILE A 268 6.13 -30.94 16.83
CA ILE A 268 7.56 -30.78 17.18
C ILE A 268 8.45 -31.48 16.16
N LYS A 269 8.13 -32.74 15.80
CA LYS A 269 8.91 -33.54 14.84
C LYS A 269 8.98 -32.92 13.42
N CYS A 270 8.10 -31.97 13.10
CA CYS A 270 8.21 -31.19 11.84
C CYS A 270 9.50 -30.38 11.74
N GLU A 271 10.23 -30.18 12.84
CA GLU A 271 11.58 -29.58 12.83
C GLU A 271 12.56 -30.34 11.91
N GLU A 272 12.37 -31.66 11.74
CA GLU A 272 13.22 -32.52 10.91
C GLU A 272 12.91 -32.41 9.40
N SER A 273 11.86 -31.69 9.02
CA SER A 273 11.41 -31.61 7.63
C SER A 273 12.47 -30.96 6.73
N PRO A 274 12.72 -31.45 5.51
CA PRO A 274 13.57 -30.80 4.52
C PRO A 274 12.95 -29.52 3.96
N LEU A 275 11.61 -29.38 3.99
CA LEU A 275 10.92 -28.20 3.48
C LEU A 275 10.96 -27.06 4.50
N LEU A 276 11.64 -25.96 4.15
CA LEU A 276 11.79 -24.76 5.00
C LEU A 276 10.43 -24.24 5.51
N ARG A 277 9.44 -24.11 4.61
CA ARG A 277 8.10 -23.63 4.96
C ARG A 277 7.39 -24.47 6.01
N ILE A 278 7.60 -25.78 6.01
CA ILE A 278 7.03 -26.67 7.04
C ILE A 278 7.67 -26.37 8.39
N ARG A 279 9.00 -26.19 8.43
CA ARG A 279 9.71 -25.82 9.67
C ARG A 279 9.19 -24.47 10.20
N GLU A 280 9.06 -23.46 9.34
CA GLU A 280 8.51 -22.13 9.69
C GLU A 280 7.06 -22.16 10.19
N HIS A 281 6.17 -22.90 9.52
CA HIS A 281 4.78 -22.99 9.99
C HIS A 281 4.65 -23.88 11.23
N SER A 282 5.52 -24.87 11.40
CA SER A 282 5.52 -25.71 12.60
C SER A 282 5.83 -24.91 13.86
N SER A 283 6.78 -23.97 13.82
CA SER A 283 7.08 -23.13 14.98
C SER A 283 5.91 -22.24 15.39
N LYS A 284 5.15 -21.75 14.43
CA LYS A 284 3.94 -20.95 14.67
C LYS A 284 2.75 -21.81 15.13
N ALA A 285 2.54 -22.96 14.49
CA ALA A 285 1.47 -23.91 14.84
C ALA A 285 1.68 -24.53 16.23
N LEU A 286 2.93 -24.70 16.65
CA LEU A 286 3.30 -25.22 17.97
C LEU A 286 2.67 -24.38 19.10
N LEU A 287 2.59 -23.07 18.93
CA LEU A 287 2.02 -22.13 19.91
C LEU A 287 0.52 -22.33 20.14
N ALA A 288 -0.19 -22.99 19.22
CA ALA A 288 -1.61 -23.29 19.37
C ALA A 288 -1.88 -24.50 20.27
N LEU A 289 -0.85 -25.31 20.53
CA LEU A 289 -0.94 -26.60 21.22
C LEU A 289 -0.31 -26.58 22.61
N ILE A 290 0.28 -25.46 23.02
CA ILE A 290 1.04 -25.35 24.27
C ILE A 290 0.46 -24.21 25.10
N ASN A 291 0.17 -24.49 26.37
CA ASN A 291 -0.23 -23.49 27.34
C ASN A 291 0.99 -22.66 27.83
N HIS A 292 0.75 -21.43 28.30
CA HIS A 292 1.82 -20.52 28.70
C HIS A 292 2.73 -21.05 29.82
N ASP A 293 2.20 -21.89 30.71
CA ASP A 293 2.92 -22.57 31.79
C ASP A 293 3.93 -23.62 31.29
N GLN A 294 3.68 -24.20 30.12
CA GLN A 294 4.53 -25.23 29.51
C GLN A 294 5.69 -24.66 28.67
N TYR A 295 5.67 -23.36 28.35
CA TYR A 295 6.66 -22.70 27.48
C TYR A 295 8.10 -22.92 27.95
N SER A 296 8.40 -22.58 29.21
CA SER A 296 9.76 -22.74 29.76
C SER A 296 10.19 -24.20 29.77
N THR A 297 9.31 -25.13 30.14
CA THR A 297 9.59 -26.58 30.17
C THR A 297 9.96 -27.11 28.78
N ILE A 298 9.26 -26.66 27.73
CA ILE A 298 9.53 -27.10 26.36
C ILE A 298 10.82 -26.48 25.83
N ILE A 299 11.07 -25.19 26.10
CA ILE A 299 12.34 -24.55 25.75
C ILE A 299 13.51 -25.30 26.42
N HIS A 300 13.42 -25.57 27.72
CA HIS A 300 14.44 -26.33 28.47
C HIS A 300 14.68 -27.71 27.87
N LYS A 301 13.62 -28.43 27.53
CA LYS A 301 13.74 -29.75 26.88
C LYS A 301 14.43 -29.65 25.52
N GLN A 302 14.09 -28.65 24.70
CA GLN A 302 14.70 -28.50 23.37
C GLN A 302 16.17 -28.07 23.45
N ILE A 303 16.52 -27.14 24.36
CA ILE A 303 17.90 -26.73 24.62
C ILE A 303 18.73 -27.90 25.14
N ASN A 304 18.23 -28.65 26.14
CA ASN A 304 18.93 -29.82 26.66
C ASN A 304 19.20 -30.87 25.59
N GLN A 305 18.29 -31.06 24.65
CA GLN A 305 18.52 -31.96 23.53
C GLN A 305 19.54 -31.39 22.52
N LEU A 306 19.60 -30.07 22.30
CA LEU A 306 20.65 -29.45 21.50
C LEU A 306 22.03 -29.61 22.14
N ILE A 307 22.13 -29.42 23.47
CA ILE A 307 23.39 -29.61 24.23
C ILE A 307 23.87 -31.07 24.13
N LYS A 308 22.95 -32.03 24.26
CA LYS A 308 23.27 -33.48 24.17
C LYS A 308 23.66 -33.93 22.76
N GLN A 309 23.23 -33.24 21.71
CA GLN A 309 23.50 -33.60 20.33
C GLN A 309 24.72 -32.81 19.82
N SER A 310 25.86 -33.51 19.68
CA SER A 310 27.06 -32.90 19.10
C SER A 310 26.85 -32.50 17.63
N LYS A 311 27.71 -31.59 17.13
CA LYS A 311 27.78 -31.16 15.72
C LYS A 311 27.67 -32.31 14.70
N TYR A 312 28.24 -33.46 15.02
CA TYR A 312 28.31 -34.61 14.09
C TYR A 312 27.03 -35.45 14.08
N ASN A 313 26.14 -35.26 15.05
CA ASN A 313 24.96 -36.11 15.26
C ASN A 313 23.64 -35.43 14.89
N ILE A 314 23.62 -34.09 14.73
CA ILE A 314 22.41 -33.34 14.36
C ILE A 314 22.40 -33.00 12.87
N ARG A 315 21.27 -33.25 12.20
CA ARG A 315 21.06 -32.82 10.80
C ARG A 315 20.81 -31.32 10.75
N GLN A 316 21.29 -30.66 9.70
CA GLN A 316 21.14 -29.23 9.51
C GLN A 316 19.69 -28.74 9.58
N ASN A 317 18.77 -29.44 8.90
CA ASN A 317 17.35 -29.08 8.91
C ASN A 317 16.72 -29.21 10.30
N THR A 318 17.06 -30.27 11.04
CA THR A 318 16.60 -30.48 12.43
C THR A 318 17.09 -29.35 13.34
N LEU A 319 18.37 -28.99 13.26
CA LEU A 319 18.93 -27.87 14.02
C LEU A 319 18.18 -26.56 13.73
N HIS A 320 18.00 -26.24 12.44
CA HIS A 320 17.28 -25.05 12.01
C HIS A 320 15.82 -25.04 12.48
N GLY A 321 15.09 -26.15 12.27
CA GLY A 321 13.68 -26.27 12.64
C GLY A 321 13.48 -26.15 14.14
N ARG A 322 14.40 -26.69 14.94
CA ARG A 322 14.36 -26.56 16.39
C ARG A 322 14.57 -25.13 16.85
N LEU A 323 15.59 -24.46 16.32
CA LEU A 323 15.84 -23.05 16.64
C LEU A 323 14.63 -22.17 16.29
N LEU A 324 13.97 -22.44 15.15
CA LEU A 324 12.71 -21.77 14.80
C LEU A 324 11.60 -22.00 15.83
N GLN A 325 11.43 -23.23 16.33
CA GLN A 325 10.44 -23.55 17.35
C GLN A 325 10.74 -22.82 18.66
N ILE A 326 11.99 -22.84 19.12
CA ILE A 326 12.44 -22.12 20.32
C ILE A 326 12.18 -20.61 20.16
N ASN A 327 12.61 -20.00 19.05
CA ASN A 327 12.38 -18.57 18.79
C ASN A 327 10.90 -18.22 18.73
N GLY A 328 10.06 -19.07 18.11
CA GLY A 328 8.61 -18.90 18.09
C GLY A 328 8.00 -18.83 19.49
N ILE A 329 8.45 -19.69 20.42
CA ILE A 329 8.00 -19.68 21.82
C ILE A 329 8.49 -18.40 22.51
N PHE A 330 9.75 -17.99 22.36
CA PHE A 330 10.26 -16.75 22.94
C PHE A 330 9.50 -15.50 22.45
N GLN A 331 9.21 -15.42 21.15
CA GLN A 331 8.42 -14.34 20.59
C GLN A 331 7.01 -14.30 21.21
N SER A 332 6.40 -15.47 21.43
CA SER A 332 5.10 -15.59 22.11
C SER A 332 5.19 -15.20 23.60
N MET A 333 6.26 -15.57 24.30
CA MET A 333 6.52 -15.16 25.68
C MET A 333 6.63 -13.64 25.79
N LYS A 334 7.44 -13.01 24.93
CA LYS A 334 7.59 -11.55 24.87
C LYS A 334 6.24 -10.86 24.65
N LYS A 335 5.43 -11.34 23.71
CA LYS A 335 4.09 -10.79 23.42
C LYS A 335 3.13 -10.86 24.61
N ASN A 336 3.28 -11.87 25.47
CA ASN A 336 2.46 -12.08 26.65
C ASN A 336 3.14 -11.62 27.95
N ASN A 337 4.26 -10.88 27.87
CA ASN A 337 5.05 -10.41 29.01
C ASN A 337 5.45 -11.52 30.01
N LEU A 338 5.76 -12.70 29.50
CA LEU A 338 6.23 -13.84 30.30
C LEU A 338 7.75 -13.82 30.42
N GLN A 339 8.25 -14.17 31.61
CA GLN A 339 9.68 -14.29 31.87
C GLN A 339 10.16 -15.73 31.68
N PHE A 340 11.33 -15.88 31.07
CA PHE A 340 12.01 -17.17 30.97
C PHE A 340 12.92 -17.38 32.18
N ASN A 341 12.56 -18.36 33.01
CA ASN A 341 13.39 -18.79 34.14
C ASN A 341 14.35 -19.88 33.68
N PHE A 342 15.66 -19.64 33.81
CA PHE A 342 16.65 -20.68 33.63
C PHE A 342 16.50 -21.72 34.74
N ASP A 343 16.42 -22.99 34.35
CA ASP A 343 16.34 -24.11 35.27
C ASP A 343 17.75 -24.48 35.77
N SER A 344 17.81 -25.16 36.90
CA SER A 344 19.02 -25.78 37.46
C SER A 344 19.69 -26.82 36.55
N SER A 345 19.02 -27.24 35.47
CA SER A 345 19.50 -28.31 34.59
C SER A 345 20.66 -27.93 33.67
N PHE A 346 20.88 -26.64 33.41
CA PHE A 346 22.08 -26.12 32.73
C PHE A 346 22.30 -24.65 33.06
N SER A 347 23.55 -24.22 33.17
CA SER A 347 23.88 -22.79 33.30
C SER A 347 23.88 -22.09 31.94
N LEU A 348 23.73 -20.75 31.93
CA LEU A 348 23.88 -19.96 30.71
C LEU A 348 25.26 -20.19 30.07
N GLU A 349 26.32 -20.22 30.88
CA GLU A 349 27.69 -20.51 30.46
C GLU A 349 27.83 -21.89 29.81
N GLU A 350 27.25 -22.93 30.41
CA GLU A 350 27.27 -24.30 29.89
C GLU A 350 26.54 -24.40 28.54
N MET A 351 25.39 -23.74 28.41
CA MET A 351 24.65 -23.69 27.16
C MET A 351 25.43 -22.96 26.07
N LEU A 352 25.97 -21.78 26.37
CA LEU A 352 26.73 -20.98 25.40
C LEU A 352 27.98 -21.74 24.93
N SER A 353 28.76 -22.30 25.85
CA SER A 353 29.96 -23.09 25.52
C SER A 353 29.64 -24.35 24.70
N SER A 354 28.52 -25.01 24.99
CA SER A 354 28.10 -26.23 24.27
C SER A 354 27.57 -25.94 22.86
N LEU A 355 26.97 -24.77 22.64
CA LEU A 355 26.30 -24.41 21.37
C LEU A 355 27.10 -23.44 20.50
N GLN A 356 28.24 -22.93 20.99
CA GLN A 356 29.09 -21.98 20.26
C GLN A 356 29.53 -22.47 18.88
N TRP A 357 29.62 -23.78 18.66
CA TRP A 357 29.95 -24.36 17.35
C TRP A 357 28.94 -23.99 16.25
N ILE A 358 27.69 -23.67 16.60
CA ILE A 358 26.68 -23.23 15.62
C ILE A 358 27.13 -21.92 14.96
N ILE A 359 27.75 -21.03 15.74
CA ILE A 359 28.34 -19.79 15.25
C ILE A 359 29.63 -20.09 14.47
N TYR A 360 30.56 -20.83 15.07
CA TYR A 360 31.93 -20.92 14.56
C TYR A 360 32.15 -21.93 13.45
N GLN A 361 31.33 -22.97 13.36
CA GLN A 361 31.62 -24.13 12.53
C GLN A 361 30.47 -24.58 11.63
N ASN A 362 29.30 -23.94 11.73
CA ASN A 362 28.17 -24.21 10.84
C ASN A 362 28.28 -23.33 9.59
N ASN A 363 28.20 -23.92 8.40
CA ASN A 363 28.32 -23.18 7.14
C ASN A 363 26.99 -22.60 6.62
N CYS A 364 25.88 -22.79 7.35
CA CYS A 364 24.55 -22.37 6.92
C CYS A 364 24.13 -21.05 7.59
N SER A 365 24.19 -19.96 6.83
CA SER A 365 23.80 -18.61 7.25
C SER A 365 22.41 -18.53 7.88
N LEU A 366 21.41 -19.23 7.32
CA LEU A 366 20.03 -19.24 7.86
C LEU A 366 19.96 -19.85 9.26
N THR A 367 20.75 -20.88 9.53
CA THR A 367 20.75 -21.54 10.84
C THR A 367 21.51 -20.71 11.87
N GLN A 368 22.61 -20.08 11.45
CA GLN A 368 23.33 -19.11 12.28
C GLN A 368 22.44 -17.90 12.61
N TYR A 369 21.67 -17.40 11.65
CA TYR A 369 20.66 -16.36 11.89
C TYR A 369 19.66 -16.79 12.96
N CYS A 370 19.05 -17.97 12.83
CA CYS A 370 18.09 -18.47 13.83
C CYS A 370 18.75 -18.61 15.22
N TYR A 371 20.02 -18.99 15.28
CA TYR A 371 20.75 -19.08 16.53
C TYR A 371 21.06 -17.70 17.13
N LEU A 372 21.44 -16.72 16.32
CA LEU A 372 21.58 -15.34 16.79
C LEU A 372 20.27 -14.75 17.29
N GLU A 373 19.16 -15.05 16.62
CA GLU A 373 17.82 -14.65 17.08
C GLU A 373 17.49 -15.30 18.43
N PHE A 374 17.88 -16.57 18.62
CA PHE A 374 17.80 -17.24 19.92
C PHE A 374 18.63 -16.52 20.99
N LEU A 375 19.88 -16.16 20.70
CA LEU A 375 20.72 -15.38 21.62
C LEU A 375 20.14 -14.00 21.92
N PHE A 376 19.59 -13.30 20.92
CA PHE A 376 18.92 -12.02 21.10
C PHE A 376 17.71 -12.16 22.04
N ASN A 377 16.89 -13.20 21.83
CA ASN A 377 15.74 -13.48 22.67
C ASN A 377 16.13 -13.78 24.12
N ILE A 378 17.22 -14.53 24.33
CA ILE A 378 17.78 -14.75 25.67
C ILE A 378 18.28 -13.43 26.28
N HIS A 379 19.00 -12.60 25.52
CA HIS A 379 19.48 -11.31 26.01
C HIS A 379 18.33 -10.36 26.40
N CYS A 380 17.20 -10.44 25.70
CA CYS A 380 16.00 -9.71 26.08
C CYS A 380 15.40 -10.18 27.41
N GLN A 381 15.63 -11.44 27.80
CA GLN A 381 15.16 -12.03 29.05
C GLN A 381 16.18 -11.86 30.18
N ILE A 382 17.49 -11.88 29.87
CA ILE A 382 18.60 -11.76 30.83
C ILE A 382 19.72 -10.90 30.22
N PRO A 383 20.08 -9.77 30.83
CA PRO A 383 21.24 -8.99 30.40
C PRO A 383 22.54 -9.69 30.87
N SER A 384 23.16 -10.50 30.02
CA SER A 384 24.49 -11.08 30.29
C SER A 384 25.56 -10.51 29.36
N ASN A 385 26.72 -10.17 29.90
CA ASN A 385 27.85 -9.63 29.13
C ASN A 385 28.54 -10.70 28.26
N GLU A 386 28.33 -11.99 28.54
CA GLU A 386 28.95 -13.13 27.85
C GLU A 386 28.52 -13.23 26.38
N LEU A 387 27.29 -12.82 26.06
CA LEU A 387 26.75 -12.84 24.71
C LEU A 387 27.54 -11.91 23.77
N THR A 388 28.04 -10.80 24.29
CA THR A 388 28.82 -9.81 23.54
C THR A 388 30.06 -10.44 22.90
N ASN A 389 30.80 -11.28 23.64
CA ASN A 389 31.99 -11.93 23.10
C ASN A 389 31.66 -12.89 21.95
N SER A 390 30.61 -13.71 22.13
CA SER A 390 30.15 -14.67 21.11
C SER A 390 29.72 -13.96 19.82
N ILE A 391 28.99 -12.84 19.94
CA ILE A 391 28.52 -12.04 18.81
C ILE A 391 29.68 -11.33 18.11
N ASN A 392 30.63 -10.77 18.87
CA ASN A 392 31.82 -10.12 18.33
C ASN A 392 32.65 -11.08 17.48
N GLU A 393 32.86 -12.28 17.96
CA GLU A 393 33.59 -13.32 17.22
C GLU A 393 32.79 -13.83 16.02
N TYR A 394 31.48 -13.95 16.13
CA TYR A 394 30.64 -14.30 14.98
C TYR A 394 30.80 -13.30 13.84
N ILE A 395 30.66 -12.00 14.14
CA ILE A 395 30.79 -10.93 13.15
C ILE A 395 32.22 -10.92 12.57
N ASN A 396 33.25 -11.15 13.39
CA ASN A 396 34.63 -11.29 12.88
C ASN A 396 34.74 -12.41 11.84
N ASN A 397 34.10 -13.56 12.09
CA ASN A 397 34.15 -14.71 11.18
C ASN A 397 33.30 -14.49 9.92
N ILE A 398 32.14 -13.84 10.06
CA ILE A 398 31.34 -13.42 8.91
C ILE A 398 32.15 -12.47 8.04
N ILE A 399 32.76 -11.41 8.57
CA ILE A 399 33.53 -10.44 7.77
C ILE A 399 34.63 -11.14 6.98
N LYS A 400 35.33 -12.11 7.57
CA LYS A 400 36.34 -12.92 6.87
C LYS A 400 35.77 -13.75 5.72
N SER A 401 34.47 -14.00 5.71
CA SER A 401 33.76 -14.83 4.73
C SER A 401 32.66 -14.09 3.98
N ALA A 402 32.53 -12.77 4.16
CA ALA A 402 31.41 -11.96 3.68
C ALA A 402 31.28 -12.03 2.17
N ASP A 403 32.42 -11.96 1.45
CA ASP A 403 32.51 -12.09 0.00
C ASP A 403 31.95 -13.43 -0.55
N LYS A 404 31.75 -14.43 0.32
CA LYS A 404 31.24 -15.76 -0.03
C LYS A 404 29.79 -16.01 0.43
N ILE A 405 29.21 -15.10 1.23
CA ILE A 405 27.87 -15.26 1.78
C ILE A 405 26.85 -14.63 0.81
N THR A 406 26.13 -15.48 0.08
CA THR A 406 25.13 -15.03 -0.90
C THR A 406 23.68 -15.18 -0.42
N ILE A 407 23.41 -16.09 0.53
CA ILE A 407 22.04 -16.40 0.99
C ILE A 407 21.92 -16.07 2.48
N GLY A 408 20.87 -15.31 2.84
CA GLY A 408 20.57 -14.94 4.23
C GLY A 408 21.38 -13.77 4.78
N SER A 409 22.16 -13.07 3.94
CA SER A 409 22.91 -11.86 4.34
C SER A 409 21.97 -10.76 4.85
N ASP A 410 20.79 -10.61 4.25
CA ASP A 410 19.75 -9.68 4.70
C ASP A 410 19.29 -10.00 6.13
N ASP A 411 18.86 -11.24 6.38
CA ASP A 411 18.40 -11.68 7.69
C ASP A 411 19.50 -11.51 8.75
N LEU A 412 20.74 -11.91 8.41
CA LEU A 412 21.91 -11.69 9.26
C LEU A 412 22.13 -10.21 9.57
N THR A 413 22.06 -9.33 8.56
CA THR A 413 22.19 -7.89 8.75
C THR A 413 21.12 -7.35 9.70
N ARG A 414 19.87 -7.81 9.57
CA ARG A 414 18.76 -7.41 10.46
C ARG A 414 19.05 -7.81 11.92
N ILE A 415 19.36 -9.08 12.18
CA ILE A 415 19.57 -9.52 13.57
C ILE A 415 20.83 -8.92 14.20
N LEU A 416 21.90 -8.75 13.42
CA LEU A 416 23.14 -8.12 13.90
C LEU A 416 22.92 -6.65 14.26
N THR A 417 22.20 -5.90 13.43
CA THR A 417 21.81 -4.51 13.73
C THR A 417 21.06 -4.43 15.06
N ARG A 418 20.07 -5.32 15.26
CA ARG A 418 19.25 -5.37 16.48
C ARG A 418 20.09 -5.72 17.71
N LEU A 419 21.00 -6.68 17.59
CA LEU A 419 21.94 -7.05 18.65
C LEU A 419 22.87 -5.89 19.03
N ILE A 420 23.39 -5.15 18.05
CA ILE A 420 24.26 -3.99 18.30
C ILE A 420 23.53 -2.88 19.03
N ILE A 421 22.31 -2.55 18.59
CA ILE A 421 21.46 -1.56 19.26
C ILE A 421 21.22 -1.99 20.72
N ARG A 422 21.07 -3.29 20.96
CA ARG A 422 20.77 -3.82 22.29
C ARG A 422 22.00 -3.96 23.20
N LEU A 423 23.18 -4.24 22.64
CA LEU A 423 24.43 -4.44 23.39
C LEU A 423 25.25 -3.17 23.55
N GLU A 424 24.94 -2.11 22.80
CA GLU A 424 25.63 -0.81 22.83
C GLU A 424 27.15 -0.91 22.60
N ASN A 425 27.62 -1.92 21.87
CA ASN A 425 29.05 -2.16 21.68
C ASN A 425 29.60 -1.53 20.40
N ILE A 426 30.39 -0.47 20.57
CA ILE A 426 31.03 0.32 19.51
C ILE A 426 31.93 -0.51 18.58
N GLN A 427 32.73 -1.43 19.13
CA GLN A 427 33.66 -2.23 18.31
C GLN A 427 32.91 -3.12 17.30
N VAL A 428 31.66 -3.43 17.60
CA VAL A 428 30.77 -4.26 16.79
C VAL A 428 30.15 -3.44 15.67
N GLN A 429 29.87 -2.16 15.93
CA GLN A 429 29.29 -1.25 14.94
C GLN A 429 30.20 -1.12 13.72
N LEU A 430 31.50 -0.88 13.93
CA LEU A 430 32.49 -0.78 12.83
C LEU A 430 32.62 -2.09 12.04
N LYS A 431 32.43 -3.23 12.70
CA LYS A 431 32.51 -4.54 12.08
C LYS A 431 31.26 -4.86 11.26
N LEU A 432 30.07 -4.56 11.80
CA LEU A 432 28.83 -4.71 11.04
C LEU A 432 28.83 -3.82 9.79
N PHE A 433 29.34 -2.60 9.89
CA PHE A 433 29.56 -1.73 8.74
C PHE A 433 30.33 -2.45 7.63
N LEU A 434 31.46 -3.09 7.96
CA LEU A 434 32.33 -3.71 6.95
C LEU A 434 31.60 -4.87 6.28
N PHE A 435 30.84 -5.63 7.08
CA PHE A 435 29.98 -6.68 6.56
C PHE A 435 28.93 -6.13 5.60
N VAL A 436 28.21 -5.09 5.99
CA VAL A 436 27.13 -4.47 5.20
C VAL A 436 27.64 -4.00 3.84
N GLU A 437 28.80 -3.35 3.81
CA GLU A 437 29.46 -2.88 2.58
C GLU A 437 29.91 -4.07 1.69
N GLN A 438 30.49 -5.11 2.28
CA GLN A 438 30.93 -6.30 1.54
C GLN A 438 29.77 -7.10 0.95
N THR A 439 28.67 -7.27 1.70
CA THR A 439 27.51 -8.06 1.25
C THR A 439 26.45 -7.27 0.51
N ARG A 440 26.62 -5.95 0.39
CA ARG A 440 25.64 -5.04 -0.23
C ARG A 440 24.23 -5.15 0.39
N THR A 441 24.19 -5.15 1.72
CA THR A 441 22.96 -5.25 2.52
C THR A 441 22.60 -3.92 3.21
N GLU A 442 23.07 -2.81 2.65
CA GLU A 442 22.88 -1.44 3.15
C GLU A 442 21.40 -1.14 3.37
N LEU A 443 20.56 -1.69 2.49
CA LEU A 443 19.12 -1.59 2.59
C LEU A 443 18.55 -2.18 3.88
N CYS A 444 18.84 -3.45 4.13
CA CYS A 444 18.32 -4.18 5.25
C CYS A 444 18.85 -3.59 6.56
N PHE A 445 20.08 -3.08 6.54
CA PHE A 445 20.66 -2.30 7.62
C PHE A 445 19.83 -1.04 7.91
N ILE A 446 19.61 -0.19 6.91
CA ILE A 446 18.84 1.07 7.03
C ILE A 446 17.40 0.81 7.49
N GLU A 447 16.71 -0.17 6.91
CA GLU A 447 15.34 -0.53 7.30
C GLU A 447 15.26 -0.97 8.76
N THR A 448 16.26 -1.72 9.23
CA THR A 448 16.28 -2.21 10.61
C THR A 448 16.58 -1.08 11.59
N LEU A 449 17.49 -0.18 11.25
CA LEU A 449 17.77 1.03 12.04
C LEU A 449 16.53 1.90 12.22
N LEU A 450 15.75 2.06 11.14
CA LEU A 450 14.51 2.83 11.16
C LEU A 450 13.46 2.24 12.10
N LEU A 451 13.32 0.91 12.12
CA LEU A 451 12.34 0.20 12.94
C LEU A 451 12.66 0.26 14.45
N GLU A 452 13.94 0.17 14.82
CA GLU A 452 14.37 0.12 16.22
C GLU A 452 14.49 1.52 16.88
N ASN A 453 14.43 2.60 16.09
CA ASN A 453 14.31 4.01 16.53
C ASN A 453 15.39 4.51 17.53
N ASN A 454 16.57 3.87 17.57
CA ASN A 454 17.64 4.16 18.53
C ASN A 454 18.96 4.55 17.84
N LEU A 455 19.01 5.78 17.29
CA LEU A 455 20.15 6.29 16.51
C LEU A 455 21.23 6.99 17.37
N SER A 456 20.99 7.26 18.65
CA SER A 456 21.96 7.89 19.56
C SER A 456 23.15 6.99 19.91
N LEU A 457 23.01 5.68 19.69
CA LEU A 457 24.00 4.67 20.08
C LEU A 457 25.19 4.59 19.11
N PHE A 458 25.09 5.19 17.93
CA PHE A 458 26.14 5.16 16.92
C PHE A 458 27.12 6.33 17.09
N GLU A 459 28.42 6.04 17.05
CA GLU A 459 29.46 7.06 17.06
C GLU A 459 29.31 8.06 15.89
N ASN A 460 29.84 9.28 16.07
CA ASN A 460 29.76 10.34 15.06
C ASN A 460 30.29 9.89 13.69
N ASN A 461 31.38 9.11 13.66
CA ASN A 461 31.97 8.60 12.43
C ASN A 461 31.03 7.63 11.69
N ILE A 462 30.32 6.79 12.44
CA ILE A 462 29.35 5.84 11.85
C ILE A 462 28.10 6.59 11.38
N ARG A 463 27.63 7.60 12.13
CA ARG A 463 26.55 8.48 11.67
C ARG A 463 26.91 9.22 10.38
N GLN A 464 28.14 9.71 10.28
CA GLN A 464 28.64 10.35 9.07
C GLN A 464 28.65 9.35 7.90
N TRP A 465 29.13 8.12 8.12
CA TRP A 465 29.05 7.10 7.07
C TRP A 465 27.62 6.74 6.69
N ILE A 466 26.70 6.56 7.64
CA ILE A 466 25.28 6.30 7.33
C ILE A 466 24.74 7.43 6.45
N THR A 467 25.11 8.67 6.75
CA THR A 467 24.74 9.85 5.95
C THR A 467 25.36 9.79 4.55
N ASP A 468 26.67 9.53 4.44
CA ASP A 468 27.36 9.42 3.14
C ASP A 468 26.84 8.24 2.32
N LEU A 469 26.51 7.12 2.95
CA LEU A 469 25.88 5.95 2.36
C LEU A 469 24.53 6.35 1.78
N LEU A 470 23.60 6.87 2.59
CA LEU A 470 22.28 7.32 2.15
C LEU A 470 22.35 8.32 0.98
N LEU A 471 23.40 9.15 0.94
CA LEU A 471 23.66 10.14 -0.11
C LEU A 471 24.27 9.57 -1.40
N THR A 472 24.92 8.40 -1.33
CA THR A 472 25.62 7.76 -2.45
C THR A 472 24.89 6.54 -2.99
N MET A 473 23.85 6.04 -2.33
CA MET A 473 23.05 4.93 -2.83
C MET A 473 22.41 5.32 -4.18
N ASP A 474 22.88 4.71 -5.27
CA ASP A 474 22.14 4.66 -6.55
C ASP A 474 20.94 3.72 -6.35
N LEU A 475 19.90 4.23 -5.70
CA LEU A 475 18.68 3.49 -5.39
C LEU A 475 17.89 3.27 -6.69
N PHE A 476 18.14 2.15 -7.36
CA PHE A 476 17.27 1.67 -8.44
C PHE A 476 15.82 1.44 -7.99
N ASP A 477 15.56 1.38 -6.67
CA ASP A 477 14.22 1.34 -6.11
C ASP A 477 13.90 2.57 -5.26
N GLU A 478 13.06 3.41 -5.83
CA GLU A 478 12.62 4.69 -5.31
C GLU A 478 11.76 4.58 -4.02
N GLN A 479 11.20 3.39 -3.71
CA GLN A 479 10.55 3.17 -2.40
C GLN A 479 11.55 3.27 -1.25
N LEU A 480 12.81 2.88 -1.49
CA LEU A 480 13.88 2.91 -0.51
C LEU A 480 14.37 4.31 -0.27
N TYR A 481 14.37 5.13 -1.33
CA TYR A 481 14.75 6.53 -1.24
C TYR A 481 13.83 7.30 -0.29
N THR A 482 12.52 7.01 -0.34
CA THR A 482 11.54 7.61 0.58
C THR A 482 11.88 7.28 2.05
N LYS A 483 12.19 6.01 2.36
CA LYS A 483 12.62 5.59 3.70
C LYS A 483 13.97 6.19 4.10
N ALA A 484 14.89 6.34 3.15
CA ALA A 484 16.18 7.00 3.35
C ALA A 484 15.99 8.49 3.73
N CYS A 485 15.10 9.20 3.06
CA CYS A 485 14.71 10.57 3.42
C CYS A 485 14.10 10.65 4.82
N GLU A 486 13.24 9.71 5.21
CA GLU A 486 12.71 9.63 6.58
C GLU A 486 13.83 9.44 7.63
N LEU A 487 14.85 8.62 7.32
CA LEU A 487 15.99 8.41 8.21
C LEU A 487 16.86 9.67 8.31
N LEU A 488 17.18 10.29 7.17
CA LEU A 488 17.93 11.54 7.12
C LEU A 488 17.20 12.65 7.88
N PHE A 489 15.88 12.70 7.76
CA PHE A 489 15.05 13.58 8.58
C PHE A 489 15.24 13.26 10.06
N LYS A 490 15.09 12.02 10.52
CA LYS A 490 15.36 11.70 11.95
C LYS A 490 16.81 12.00 12.40
N MET A 491 17.76 12.04 11.46
CA MET A 491 19.16 12.36 11.74
C MET A 491 19.49 13.86 11.64
N PHE A 492 18.56 14.73 11.19
CA PHE A 492 18.89 16.09 10.77
C PHE A 492 19.60 16.88 11.88
N ASP A 493 19.12 16.85 13.14
CA ASP A 493 19.71 17.55 14.29
C ASP A 493 21.15 17.14 14.63
N LYS A 494 21.60 16.02 14.07
CA LYS A 494 22.88 15.37 14.40
C LYS A 494 23.89 15.46 13.25
N THR A 495 23.52 16.07 12.14
CA THR A 495 24.40 16.25 10.97
C THR A 495 25.07 17.62 11.01
N HIS A 496 26.38 17.68 10.76
CA HIS A 496 27.12 18.96 10.79
C HIS A 496 27.32 19.59 9.39
N ASN A 497 26.81 18.97 8.31
CA ASN A 497 27.03 19.43 6.93
C ASN A 497 25.74 19.52 6.12
N TYR A 498 24.87 20.45 6.51
CA TYR A 498 23.55 20.69 5.90
C TYR A 498 23.63 21.13 4.44
N GLU A 499 24.63 21.92 4.05
CA GLU A 499 24.79 22.40 2.67
C GLU A 499 25.07 21.25 1.71
N ARG A 500 26.06 20.39 2.03
CA ARG A 500 26.41 19.23 1.21
C ARG A 500 25.25 18.26 1.09
N LEU A 501 24.53 18.03 2.19
CA LEU A 501 23.34 17.18 2.23
C LEU A 501 22.24 17.74 1.32
N THR A 502 21.90 19.03 1.46
CA THR A 502 20.88 19.70 0.65
C THR A 502 21.23 19.65 -0.83
N ARG A 503 22.47 20.05 -1.19
CA ARG A 503 22.93 20.06 -2.58
C ARG A 503 22.82 18.67 -3.21
N ARG A 504 23.24 17.63 -2.49
CA ARG A 504 23.17 16.26 -2.99
C ARG A 504 21.73 15.75 -3.17
N ILE A 505 20.82 16.10 -2.27
CA ILE A 505 19.39 15.74 -2.40
C ILE A 505 18.81 16.37 -3.67
N VAL A 506 19.10 17.65 -3.91
CA VAL A 506 18.67 18.38 -5.13
C VAL A 506 19.30 17.77 -6.39
N GLU A 507 20.57 17.35 -6.28
CA GLU A 507 21.33 16.44 -7.15
C GLU A 507 20.50 15.25 -7.67
N LEU A 508 19.94 14.52 -6.71
CA LEU A 508 19.31 13.22 -6.92
C LEU A 508 17.87 13.32 -7.44
N ILE A 509 17.17 14.42 -7.13
CA ILE A 509 15.81 14.67 -7.62
C ILE A 509 15.71 14.47 -9.14
N GLU A 510 16.72 14.91 -9.89
CA GLU A 510 16.82 14.82 -11.35
C GLU A 510 16.80 13.37 -11.88
N LYS A 511 17.18 12.40 -11.02
CA LYS A 511 17.25 10.98 -11.36
C LYS A 511 16.02 10.18 -10.92
N LEU A 512 15.15 10.75 -10.08
CA LEU A 512 13.95 10.09 -9.57
C LEU A 512 12.81 10.15 -10.59
N ARG A 513 11.96 9.12 -10.65
CA ARG A 513 10.82 9.05 -11.58
C ARG A 513 9.47 8.90 -10.88
N ARG A 514 9.44 8.46 -9.62
CA ARG A 514 8.25 8.29 -8.79
C ARG A 514 7.97 9.58 -8.02
N PRO A 515 6.76 10.14 -8.15
CA PRO A 515 6.42 11.39 -7.49
C PRO A 515 6.54 11.36 -5.96
N MET A 516 6.22 10.23 -5.32
CA MET A 516 6.34 10.09 -3.86
C MET A 516 7.78 10.28 -3.37
N SER A 517 8.77 9.83 -4.13
CA SER A 517 10.19 9.93 -3.78
C SER A 517 10.70 11.34 -3.98
N ILE A 518 10.27 12.01 -5.06
CA ILE A 518 10.54 13.41 -5.34
C ILE A 518 9.92 14.32 -4.26
N ALA A 519 8.66 14.06 -3.90
CA ALA A 519 7.97 14.78 -2.83
C ALA A 519 8.70 14.63 -1.49
N ALA A 520 9.19 13.43 -1.15
CA ALA A 520 10.00 13.22 0.04
C ALA A 520 11.31 14.04 0.03
N SER A 521 11.97 14.18 -1.13
CA SER A 521 13.12 15.06 -1.29
C SER A 521 12.78 16.51 -0.97
N PHE A 522 11.69 17.04 -1.54
CA PHE A 522 11.28 18.43 -1.32
C PHE A 522 10.88 18.71 0.13
N TYR A 523 10.21 17.76 0.81
CA TYR A 523 9.95 17.89 2.24
C TYR A 523 11.26 17.94 3.06
N LEU A 524 12.24 17.09 2.74
CA LEU A 524 13.53 17.13 3.43
C LEU A 524 14.31 18.43 3.15
N ILE A 525 14.29 18.93 1.91
CA ILE A 525 14.89 20.22 1.56
C ILE A 525 14.21 21.37 2.33
N SER A 526 12.88 21.31 2.54
CA SER A 526 12.15 22.36 3.27
C SER A 526 12.65 22.61 4.69
N GLU A 527 13.28 21.59 5.27
CA GLU A 527 13.79 21.57 6.64
C GLU A 527 15.28 21.89 6.69
N LEU A 528 16.04 21.42 5.69
CA LEU A 528 17.49 21.64 5.61
C LEU A 528 17.85 23.04 5.10
N LEU A 529 17.10 23.54 4.11
CA LEU A 529 17.44 24.79 3.43
C LEU A 529 17.53 25.99 4.39
N PRO A 530 16.60 26.21 5.34
CA PRO A 530 16.73 27.29 6.33
C PRO A 530 18.01 27.22 7.19
N LEU A 531 18.48 26.00 7.50
CA LEU A 531 19.67 25.79 8.33
C LEU A 531 20.95 26.13 7.59
N CYS A 532 21.00 25.88 6.27
CA CYS A 532 22.12 26.28 5.42
C CYS A 532 22.39 27.80 5.51
N PHE A 533 21.35 28.63 5.62
CA PHE A 533 21.50 30.09 5.63
C PHE A 533 21.90 30.69 6.99
N SER A 534 21.96 29.87 8.05
CA SER A 534 22.51 30.30 9.34
C SER A 534 24.04 30.44 9.34
N SER A 535 24.74 29.89 8.33
CA SER A 535 26.20 29.71 8.32
C SER A 535 27.03 30.74 7.54
N LYS A 536 26.46 31.88 7.10
CA LYS A 536 27.18 33.01 6.45
C LYS A 536 28.06 32.65 5.22
N THR A 537 27.68 31.69 4.40
CA THR A 537 28.32 31.45 3.09
C THR A 537 27.40 31.90 1.95
N ASN A 538 27.98 32.36 0.83
CA ASN A 538 27.21 32.78 -0.34
C ASN A 538 26.61 31.53 -1.02
N GLN A 539 25.30 31.31 -0.85
CA GLN A 539 24.61 30.07 -1.25
C GLN A 539 23.71 30.25 -2.48
N GLU A 540 24.03 31.24 -3.33
CA GLU A 540 23.22 31.60 -4.51
C GLU A 540 23.09 30.44 -5.50
N ASP A 541 24.17 29.66 -5.70
CA ASP A 541 24.17 28.49 -6.57
C ASP A 541 23.20 27.40 -6.08
N LEU A 542 23.10 27.20 -4.77
CA LEU A 542 22.20 26.21 -4.17
C LEU A 542 20.74 26.65 -4.32
N ILE A 543 20.44 27.93 -4.08
CA ILE A 543 19.09 28.49 -4.29
C ILE A 543 18.67 28.31 -5.76
N LYS A 544 19.56 28.66 -6.68
CA LYS A 544 19.30 28.53 -8.12
C LYS A 544 18.97 27.09 -8.48
N LEU A 545 19.78 26.14 -8.01
CA LEU A 545 19.56 24.71 -8.25
C LEU A 545 18.21 24.22 -7.68
N VAL A 546 17.82 24.69 -6.49
CA VAL A 546 16.52 24.35 -5.88
C VAL A 546 15.36 24.91 -6.72
N TYR A 547 15.47 26.15 -7.20
CA TYR A 547 14.47 26.75 -8.09
C TYR A 547 14.33 26.03 -9.42
N ASP A 548 15.44 25.69 -10.06
CA ASP A 548 15.45 24.96 -11.34
C ASP A 548 14.69 23.63 -11.18
N ARG A 549 14.96 22.86 -10.10
CA ARG A 549 14.23 21.62 -9.81
C ARG A 549 12.75 21.82 -9.54
N MET A 550 12.37 22.82 -8.74
CA MET A 550 10.94 23.07 -8.49
C MET A 550 10.20 23.41 -9.79
N ASN A 551 10.82 24.21 -10.67
CA ASN A 551 10.25 24.59 -11.95
C ASN A 551 10.11 23.40 -12.91
N ASP A 552 11.12 22.54 -13.01
CA ASP A 552 11.08 21.32 -13.84
C ASP A 552 9.82 20.49 -13.50
N PHE A 553 9.55 20.26 -12.21
CA PHE A 553 8.39 19.47 -11.77
C PHE A 553 7.04 20.15 -11.97
N VAL A 554 6.96 21.44 -11.68
CA VAL A 554 5.69 22.17 -11.80
C VAL A 554 5.25 22.27 -13.26
N ASN A 555 6.19 22.33 -14.22
CA ASN A 555 5.88 22.35 -15.66
C ASN A 555 5.38 21.00 -16.20
N ASP A 556 5.72 19.88 -15.55
CA ASP A 556 5.33 18.53 -15.98
C ASP A 556 3.92 18.11 -15.49
N GLU A 557 3.24 18.94 -14.68
CA GLU A 557 1.86 18.77 -14.15
C GLU A 557 1.53 17.38 -13.55
N SER A 558 2.53 16.60 -13.14
CA SER A 558 2.37 15.14 -13.06
C SER A 558 1.98 14.56 -11.69
N SER A 559 2.01 15.33 -10.58
CA SER A 559 1.65 14.82 -9.25
C SER A 559 1.29 15.86 -8.19
N ASP A 560 0.19 15.60 -7.49
CA ASP A 560 -0.30 16.36 -6.35
C ASP A 560 0.63 16.31 -5.14
N GLU A 561 1.26 15.16 -4.88
CA GLU A 561 2.18 14.98 -3.76
C GLU A 561 3.42 15.88 -3.89
N CYS A 562 3.97 15.97 -5.10
CA CYS A 562 5.08 16.88 -5.41
C CYS A 562 4.67 18.34 -5.24
N ALA A 563 3.50 18.74 -5.76
CA ALA A 563 2.99 20.10 -5.61
C ALA A 563 2.81 20.48 -4.13
N CYS A 564 2.26 19.57 -3.32
CA CYS A 564 2.13 19.78 -1.87
C CYS A 564 3.50 19.93 -1.17
N ALA A 565 4.48 19.12 -1.57
CA ALA A 565 5.83 19.20 -1.00
C ALA A 565 6.55 20.50 -1.37
N ILE A 566 6.40 20.97 -2.61
CA ILE A 566 6.94 22.26 -3.06
C ILE A 566 6.28 23.42 -2.32
N LEU A 567 4.95 23.38 -2.12
CA LEU A 567 4.24 24.41 -1.33
C LEU A 567 4.77 24.51 0.10
N ASN A 568 5.06 23.37 0.73
CA ASN A 568 5.67 23.34 2.05
C ASN A 568 7.08 23.94 2.04
N LEU A 569 7.89 23.59 1.03
CA LEU A 569 9.23 24.15 0.83
C LEU A 569 9.22 25.68 0.68
N VAL A 570 8.40 26.20 -0.23
CA VAL A 570 8.28 27.64 -0.50
C VAL A 570 7.79 28.39 0.75
N SER A 571 6.90 27.77 1.53
CA SER A 571 6.39 28.35 2.78
C SER A 571 7.41 28.34 3.91
N LYS A 572 8.07 27.21 4.19
CA LYS A 572 9.03 27.07 5.31
C LYS A 572 10.36 27.77 5.06
N ALA A 573 10.86 27.70 3.82
CA ALA A 573 12.14 28.31 3.44
C ALA A 573 11.96 29.69 2.80
N ARG A 574 10.84 30.38 3.07
CA ARG A 574 10.55 31.72 2.53
C ARG A 574 11.70 32.71 2.76
N SER A 575 12.30 32.72 3.95
CA SER A 575 13.42 33.62 4.28
C SER A 575 14.66 33.43 3.40
N CYS A 576 14.80 32.25 2.78
CA CYS A 576 15.93 31.90 1.92
C CYS A 576 15.58 32.06 0.44
N LEU A 577 14.35 31.69 0.07
CA LEU A 577 13.88 31.67 -1.32
C LEU A 577 13.40 33.05 -1.79
N TYR A 578 12.82 33.84 -0.89
CA TYR A 578 12.32 35.19 -1.18
C TYR A 578 13.34 36.23 -0.70
N ASP A 579 14.06 36.82 -1.66
CA ASP A 579 15.05 37.87 -1.42
C ASP A 579 14.47 39.25 -1.73
N SER A 580 14.39 40.12 -0.71
CA SER A 580 13.87 41.48 -0.88
C SER A 580 14.78 42.39 -1.71
N SER A 581 16.02 41.98 -1.98
CA SER A 581 17.01 42.78 -2.70
C SER A 581 17.24 42.34 -4.15
N ASN A 582 16.77 41.14 -4.53
CA ASN A 582 16.97 40.55 -5.86
C ASN A 582 15.65 40.38 -6.61
N VAL A 583 15.44 41.20 -7.64
CA VAL A 583 14.21 41.20 -8.44
C VAL A 583 13.98 39.89 -9.19
N GLU A 584 15.03 39.28 -9.72
CA GLU A 584 14.94 38.01 -10.46
C GLU A 584 14.43 36.88 -9.55
N ARG A 585 14.95 36.78 -8.32
CA ARG A 585 14.48 35.82 -7.31
C ARG A 585 13.03 36.05 -6.92
N LYS A 586 12.59 37.31 -6.79
CA LYS A 586 11.18 37.62 -6.52
C LYS A 586 10.27 37.14 -7.65
N CYS A 587 10.66 37.40 -8.89
CA CYS A 587 9.90 36.95 -10.05
C CYS A 587 9.84 35.42 -10.14
N GLN A 588 10.95 34.71 -9.85
CA GLN A 588 10.98 33.25 -9.77
C GLN A 588 10.06 32.70 -8.67
N TYR A 589 10.12 33.29 -7.47
CA TYR A 589 9.29 32.92 -6.33
C TYR A 589 7.80 33.07 -6.65
N TRP A 590 7.40 34.23 -7.17
CA TRP A 590 6.01 34.51 -7.52
C TRP A 590 5.53 33.67 -8.70
N GLY A 591 6.35 33.46 -9.73
CA GLY A 591 6.01 32.61 -10.87
C GLY A 591 5.73 31.18 -10.46
N LEU A 592 6.52 30.62 -9.54
CA LEU A 592 6.30 29.27 -9.02
C LEU A 592 4.97 29.17 -8.24
N ILE A 593 4.68 30.14 -7.37
CA ILE A 593 3.43 30.15 -6.57
C ILE A 593 2.21 30.26 -7.45
N LEU A 594 2.25 31.12 -8.49
CA LEU A 594 1.15 31.30 -9.41
C LEU A 594 0.87 30.00 -10.19
N LYS A 595 1.90 29.29 -10.66
CA LYS A 595 1.73 27.97 -11.28
C LYS A 595 1.14 26.94 -10.32
N LEU A 596 1.64 26.86 -9.09
CA LEU A 596 1.08 25.95 -8.07
C LEU A 596 -0.39 26.28 -7.72
N SER A 597 -0.77 27.55 -7.80
CA SER A 597 -2.15 27.98 -7.57
C SER A 597 -3.12 27.52 -8.67
N ALA A 598 -2.63 27.07 -9.82
CA ALA A 598 -3.47 26.56 -10.92
C ALA A 598 -3.84 25.07 -10.77
N PHE A 599 -3.21 24.33 -9.86
CA PHE A 599 -3.48 22.90 -9.67
C PHE A 599 -4.92 22.63 -9.21
N SER A 600 -5.63 21.75 -9.91
CA SER A 600 -7.05 21.46 -9.71
C SER A 600 -7.38 20.48 -8.59
N SER A 601 -6.37 19.84 -7.99
CA SER A 601 -6.54 18.79 -6.98
C SER A 601 -6.97 19.29 -5.60
N ASP A 602 -7.88 18.55 -4.97
CA ASP A 602 -8.37 18.81 -3.62
C ASP A 602 -7.26 18.78 -2.56
N THR A 603 -6.28 17.87 -2.68
CA THR A 603 -5.17 17.76 -1.72
C THR A 603 -4.22 18.94 -1.81
N VAL A 604 -3.96 19.41 -3.04
CA VAL A 604 -3.16 20.61 -3.28
C VAL A 604 -3.91 21.84 -2.76
N ARG A 605 -5.22 21.91 -3.00
CA ARG A 605 -6.11 22.98 -2.51
C ARG A 605 -6.07 23.10 -0.98
N GLU A 606 -6.23 21.99 -0.26
CA GLU A 606 -6.14 21.96 1.20
C GLU A 606 -4.76 22.37 1.74
N THR A 607 -3.69 21.97 1.05
CA THR A 607 -2.32 22.34 1.43
C THR A 607 -2.10 23.84 1.21
N PHE A 608 -2.56 24.38 0.08
CA PHE A 608 -2.49 25.79 -0.27
C PHE A 608 -3.19 26.67 0.79
N ILE A 609 -4.38 26.27 1.25
CA ILE A 609 -5.13 26.95 2.33
C ILE A 609 -4.28 27.12 3.60
N LYS A 610 -3.45 26.14 3.93
CA LYS A 610 -2.59 26.16 5.12
C LYS A 610 -1.32 27.00 4.90
N THR A 611 -0.78 27.03 3.68
CA THR A 611 0.53 27.64 3.38
C THR A 611 0.46 29.09 2.90
N ILE A 612 -0.62 29.53 2.26
CA ILE A 612 -0.76 30.90 1.73
C ILE A 612 -0.45 32.01 2.74
N PRO A 613 -0.97 31.98 3.99
CA PRO A 613 -0.72 33.06 4.94
C PRO A 613 0.77 33.21 5.26
N LEU A 614 1.51 32.10 5.21
CA LEU A 614 2.95 32.06 5.41
C LEU A 614 3.71 32.53 4.17
N ILE A 615 3.23 32.17 2.98
CA ILE A 615 3.78 32.60 1.69
C ILE A 615 3.64 34.12 1.52
N ILE A 616 2.47 34.68 1.84
CA ILE A 616 2.15 36.10 1.70
C ILE A 616 2.67 36.90 2.91
N ASN A 617 2.94 36.23 4.03
CA ASN A 617 3.24 36.86 5.32
C ASN A 617 2.10 37.75 5.84
N ASP A 618 0.85 37.31 5.64
CA ASP A 618 -0.35 37.96 6.18
C ASP A 618 -1.26 36.93 6.87
N LYS A 619 -1.27 36.98 8.20
CA LYS A 619 -2.04 36.03 9.03
C LYS A 619 -3.56 36.21 8.89
N ARG A 620 -4.05 37.35 8.39
CA ARG A 620 -5.48 37.61 8.22
C ARG A 620 -6.12 36.76 7.13
N LEU A 621 -5.30 36.21 6.24
CA LEU A 621 -5.73 35.39 5.10
C LEU A 621 -5.80 33.87 5.41
N SER A 622 -5.71 33.49 6.69
CA SER A 622 -5.69 32.09 7.12
C SER A 622 -7.01 31.37 6.89
N GLY A 623 -6.98 30.25 6.17
CA GLY A 623 -8.15 29.37 6.00
C GLY A 623 -9.08 29.75 4.84
N VAL A 624 -8.78 30.81 4.09
CA VAL A 624 -9.75 31.44 3.18
C VAL A 624 -9.57 31.01 1.71
N PHE A 625 -8.34 30.74 1.28
CA PHE A 625 -7.96 30.67 -0.13
C PHE A 625 -7.29 29.33 -0.45
N GLY A 626 -7.61 28.67 -1.55
CA GLY A 626 -7.06 27.37 -1.93
C GLY A 626 -6.64 27.31 -3.40
N ALA A 627 -5.90 26.28 -3.80
CA ALA A 627 -5.51 26.09 -5.21
C ALA A 627 -6.74 25.98 -6.15
N ASN A 628 -6.55 26.37 -7.40
CA ASN A 628 -7.55 26.50 -8.47
C ASN A 628 -8.81 27.31 -8.06
N CYS A 629 -8.61 28.29 -7.18
CA CYS A 629 -9.63 29.25 -6.79
C CYS A 629 -9.29 30.60 -7.39
N TYR A 630 -10.17 31.12 -8.24
CA TYR A 630 -10.00 32.43 -8.89
C TYR A 630 -9.73 33.55 -7.87
N LEU A 631 -10.40 33.49 -6.72
CA LEU A 631 -10.19 34.41 -5.61
C LEU A 631 -8.75 34.34 -5.06
N THR A 632 -8.19 33.14 -5.01
CA THR A 632 -6.81 32.91 -4.56
C THR A 632 -5.79 33.47 -5.54
N GLN A 633 -6.02 33.25 -6.84
CA GLN A 633 -5.20 33.85 -7.90
C GLN A 633 -5.22 35.39 -7.82
N ASN A 634 -6.39 35.99 -7.63
CA ASN A 634 -6.51 37.46 -7.50
C ASN A 634 -5.75 38.00 -6.29
N VAL A 635 -5.87 37.36 -5.13
CA VAL A 635 -5.15 37.78 -3.91
C VAL A 635 -3.64 37.66 -4.12
N LEU A 636 -3.15 36.53 -4.62
CA LEU A 636 -1.72 36.36 -4.92
C LEU A 636 -1.22 37.43 -5.89
N PHE A 637 -2.04 37.77 -6.89
CA PHE A 637 -1.72 38.73 -7.91
C PHE A 637 -1.66 40.17 -7.37
N GLU A 638 -2.48 40.53 -6.38
CA GLU A 638 -2.38 41.80 -5.66
C GLU A 638 -1.02 41.93 -4.95
N TYR A 639 -0.62 40.91 -4.18
CA TYR A 639 0.67 40.96 -3.47
C TYR A 639 1.86 40.95 -4.43
N PHE A 640 1.76 40.18 -5.51
CA PHE A 640 2.74 40.17 -6.58
C PHE A 640 2.87 41.54 -7.28
N THR A 641 1.75 42.21 -7.60
CA THR A 641 1.77 43.53 -8.26
C THR A 641 2.24 44.64 -7.33
N ASN A 642 1.87 44.58 -6.05
CA ASN A 642 2.43 45.47 -5.03
C ASN A 642 3.96 45.32 -4.92
N ASP A 643 4.48 44.10 -4.97
CA ASP A 643 5.91 43.83 -5.03
C ASP A 643 6.55 44.41 -6.31
N ALA A 644 5.90 44.26 -7.47
CA ALA A 644 6.37 44.78 -8.75
C ALA A 644 6.54 46.30 -8.74
N LEU A 645 5.60 47.03 -8.11
CA LEU A 645 5.59 48.49 -8.05
C LEU A 645 6.79 49.09 -7.28
N LEU A 646 7.45 48.30 -6.43
CA LEU A 646 8.60 48.72 -5.62
C LEU A 646 9.94 48.73 -6.39
N TYR A 647 10.03 48.11 -7.57
CA TYR A 647 11.29 47.98 -8.31
C TYR A 647 11.23 48.64 -9.70
N SER A 648 12.40 49.05 -10.18
CA SER A 648 12.59 49.76 -11.45
C SER A 648 12.61 48.85 -12.69
N SER A 649 12.70 47.52 -12.53
CA SER A 649 12.70 46.56 -13.64
C SER A 649 11.30 45.94 -13.84
N SER A 650 10.41 46.71 -14.45
CA SER A 650 9.04 46.31 -14.77
C SER A 650 8.95 45.17 -15.79
N ASP A 651 9.95 45.00 -16.67
CA ASP A 651 9.89 44.04 -17.78
C ASP A 651 9.78 42.57 -17.35
N LEU A 652 10.48 42.13 -16.30
CA LEU A 652 10.38 40.76 -15.78
C LEU A 652 8.99 40.49 -15.17
N PHE A 653 8.47 41.46 -14.43
CA PHE A 653 7.13 41.40 -13.85
C PHE A 653 6.06 41.40 -14.95
N ILE A 654 6.22 42.23 -15.98
CA ILE A 654 5.32 42.31 -17.15
C ILE A 654 5.31 40.99 -17.91
N ASN A 655 6.47 40.38 -18.16
CA ASN A 655 6.53 39.08 -18.82
C ASN A 655 5.79 38.00 -18.02
N LEU A 656 5.89 38.01 -16.68
CA LEU A 656 5.19 37.06 -15.84
C LEU A 656 3.66 37.31 -15.83
N ILE A 657 3.24 38.57 -15.81
CA ILE A 657 1.83 38.97 -15.96
C ILE A 657 1.28 38.46 -17.29
N VAL A 658 1.99 38.70 -18.39
CA VAL A 658 1.59 38.29 -19.74
C VAL A 658 1.46 36.77 -19.85
N ASN A 659 2.39 36.01 -19.28
CA ASN A 659 2.31 34.54 -19.28
C ASN A 659 1.10 34.04 -18.46
N LEU A 660 0.82 34.65 -17.30
CA LEU A 660 -0.34 34.28 -16.49
C LEU A 660 -1.67 34.56 -17.21
N PHE A 661 -1.77 35.69 -17.92
CA PHE A 661 -2.93 35.96 -18.77
C PHE A 661 -3.04 34.94 -19.90
N ASN A 662 -1.93 34.55 -20.55
CA ASN A 662 -1.96 33.50 -21.58
C ASN A 662 -2.40 32.13 -21.02
N ASP A 663 -1.96 31.75 -19.82
CA ASP A 663 -2.35 30.49 -19.17
C ASP A 663 -3.84 30.50 -18.76
N LEU A 664 -4.38 31.64 -18.31
CA LEU A 664 -5.83 31.81 -18.07
C LEU A 664 -6.68 31.63 -19.35
N LEU A 665 -6.06 31.83 -20.52
CA LEU A 665 -6.72 31.78 -21.83
C LEU A 665 -6.57 30.40 -22.51
N SER A 666 -5.51 29.63 -22.21
CA SER A 666 -5.32 28.29 -22.77
C SER A 666 -6.39 27.28 -22.32
N ASP A 667 -6.96 27.48 -21.12
CA ASP A 667 -8.11 26.74 -20.59
C ASP A 667 -9.37 26.83 -21.48
N ILE A 668 -9.52 27.91 -22.26
CA ILE A 668 -10.68 28.14 -23.15
C ILE A 668 -10.53 27.36 -24.48
N HIS A 669 -9.33 26.87 -24.78
CA HIS A 669 -9.01 26.15 -26.01
C HIS A 669 -8.98 24.62 -25.89
N SER A 670 -9.14 24.05 -24.69
CA SER A 670 -9.19 22.59 -24.54
C SER A 670 -10.57 22.02 -24.95
N SER A 671 -10.66 21.64 -26.23
CA SER A 671 -11.64 20.75 -26.87
C SER A 671 -13.14 21.11 -26.75
N ASP A 672 -13.60 22.00 -27.62
CA ASP A 672 -15.01 22.08 -28.09
C ASP A 672 -15.14 21.49 -29.52
N GLU A 673 -14.28 20.52 -29.91
CA GLU A 673 -14.37 19.84 -31.21
C GLU A 673 -15.16 18.52 -31.18
N ASP A 674 -15.64 18.08 -30.03
CA ASP A 674 -16.60 16.97 -29.97
C ASP A 674 -18.03 17.53 -29.99
N GLU A 675 -18.70 17.37 -31.13
CA GLU A 675 -20.14 17.54 -31.33
C GLU A 675 -20.97 16.56 -30.46
N GLU A 676 -20.81 16.58 -29.14
CA GLU A 676 -21.79 15.99 -28.25
C GLU A 676 -22.88 17.03 -27.98
N GLU A 677 -24.03 16.78 -28.61
CA GLU A 677 -25.38 17.15 -28.19
C GLU A 677 -25.39 17.87 -26.84
N ILE A 678 -25.75 19.16 -26.85
CA ILE A 678 -25.97 19.98 -25.64
C ILE A 678 -27.05 19.28 -24.79
N CYS A 679 -26.62 18.34 -23.97
CA CYS A 679 -27.43 17.70 -22.97
C CYS A 679 -27.59 18.74 -21.87
N LEU A 680 -28.76 19.36 -21.82
CA LEU A 680 -29.21 20.32 -20.81
C LEU A 680 -29.29 19.73 -19.39
N ASP A 681 -28.60 18.62 -19.11
CA ASP A 681 -28.63 17.96 -17.81
C ASP A 681 -27.24 17.40 -17.47
N ARG A 682 -26.74 17.84 -16.30
CA ARG A 682 -25.56 17.35 -15.55
C ARG A 682 -24.15 17.80 -16.01
N ARG A 683 -23.78 19.04 -15.66
CA ARG A 683 -22.47 19.41 -15.04
C ARG A 683 -22.26 20.90 -14.73
N LEU A 684 -23.31 21.72 -14.65
CA LEU A 684 -23.21 23.15 -14.29
C LEU A 684 -23.97 23.55 -13.00
N TRP A 685 -24.30 22.57 -12.15
CA TRP A 685 -24.63 22.83 -10.75
C TRP A 685 -23.59 22.13 -9.87
N PRO A 686 -23.03 22.78 -8.84
CA PRO A 686 -22.24 22.07 -7.84
C PRO A 686 -23.13 20.96 -7.26
N SER A 687 -22.60 19.75 -7.18
CA SER A 687 -23.16 18.74 -6.29
C SER A 687 -23.40 19.40 -4.94
N SER A 688 -24.57 19.14 -4.37
CA SER A 688 -25.12 19.69 -3.13
C SER A 688 -24.32 19.39 -1.85
N GLU A 689 -23.02 19.16 -1.96
CA GLU A 689 -22.06 18.98 -0.87
C GLU A 689 -20.73 19.64 -1.30
N GLY A 690 -20.54 20.94 -1.01
CA GLY A 690 -19.20 21.55 -1.08
C GLY A 690 -19.06 23.06 -1.29
N TYR A 691 -20.03 23.76 -1.89
CA TYR A 691 -19.94 25.21 -2.12
C TYR A 691 -21.12 25.99 -1.54
N ASN A 692 -21.57 25.61 -0.35
CA ASN A 692 -22.31 26.55 0.48
C ASN A 692 -21.29 27.34 1.29
N ASN A 693 -21.14 28.63 0.95
CA ASN A 693 -20.61 29.67 1.83
C ASN A 693 -19.08 29.69 2.09
N VAL A 694 -18.28 30.06 1.09
CA VAL A 694 -16.99 30.72 1.41
C VAL A 694 -17.26 32.20 1.61
N PHE A 695 -17.84 32.56 2.75
CA PHE A 695 -17.84 33.95 3.22
C PHE A 695 -16.42 34.26 3.71
N VAL A 696 -15.73 35.21 3.06
CA VAL A 696 -14.40 35.67 3.50
C VAL A 696 -14.51 36.44 4.83
N CYS A 697 -15.67 37.05 5.08
CA CYS A 697 -16.13 37.62 6.36
C CYS A 697 -17.67 37.54 6.41
N GLU A 698 -18.26 37.61 7.61
CA GLU A 698 -19.69 37.33 7.89
C GLU A 698 -20.73 38.07 7.03
N ASN A 699 -20.34 39.04 6.19
CA ASN A 699 -21.26 39.86 5.38
C ASN A 699 -20.88 40.05 3.89
N GLU A 700 -19.84 39.37 3.36
CA GLU A 700 -19.35 39.64 1.99
C GLU A 700 -19.30 38.35 1.14
N SER A 701 -19.98 38.38 -0.01
CA SER A 701 -19.97 37.26 -0.97
C SER A 701 -18.64 37.17 -1.73
N CYS A 702 -18.29 35.99 -2.25
CA CYS A 702 -17.13 35.82 -3.15
C CYS A 702 -17.16 36.80 -4.34
N ASP A 703 -18.35 37.15 -4.82
CA ASP A 703 -18.54 38.05 -5.96
C ASP A 703 -18.15 39.50 -5.61
N HIS A 704 -18.47 39.96 -4.40
CA HIS A 704 -18.04 41.27 -3.90
C HIS A 704 -16.50 41.35 -3.82
N TYR A 705 -15.86 40.30 -3.28
CA TYR A 705 -14.40 40.21 -3.22
C TYR A 705 -13.75 40.19 -4.61
N CYS A 706 -14.29 39.41 -5.55
CA CYS A 706 -13.74 39.35 -6.91
C CYS A 706 -13.81 40.71 -7.62
N ALA A 707 -14.91 41.45 -7.43
CA ALA A 707 -15.08 42.79 -8.00
C ALA A 707 -14.10 43.82 -7.39
N CYS A 708 -13.99 43.87 -6.06
CA CYS A 708 -13.08 44.81 -5.37
C CYS A 708 -11.61 44.55 -5.72
N TYR A 709 -11.17 43.29 -5.72
CA TYR A 709 -9.78 42.93 -6.03
C TYR A 709 -9.45 43.07 -7.51
N GLY A 710 -10.40 42.82 -8.42
CA GLY A 710 -10.25 43.08 -9.84
C GLY A 710 -9.95 44.55 -10.12
N GLN A 711 -10.67 45.48 -9.48
CA GLN A 711 -10.41 46.92 -9.61
C GLN A 711 -9.04 47.34 -9.05
N HIS A 712 -8.65 46.81 -7.88
CA HIS A 712 -7.32 47.06 -7.30
C HIS A 712 -6.19 46.58 -8.20
N LEU A 713 -6.40 45.42 -8.82
CA LEU A 713 -5.45 44.86 -9.75
C LEU A 713 -5.27 45.75 -10.98
N LEU A 714 -6.38 46.16 -11.60
CA LEU A 714 -6.37 46.99 -12.81
C LEU A 714 -5.65 48.32 -12.56
N SER A 715 -5.94 48.97 -11.42
CA SER A 715 -5.23 50.20 -11.01
C SER A 715 -3.73 50.00 -10.76
N SER A 716 -3.33 48.80 -10.32
CA SER A 716 -1.92 48.47 -10.09
C SER A 716 -1.19 48.15 -11.40
N LEU A 717 -1.88 47.49 -12.34
CA LEU A 717 -1.37 47.20 -13.69
C LEU A 717 -1.18 48.48 -14.52
N GLU A 718 -2.12 49.43 -14.46
CA GLU A 718 -1.97 50.77 -15.08
C GLU A 718 -0.64 51.41 -14.68
N LYS A 719 -0.35 51.44 -13.37
CA LYS A 719 0.88 52.03 -12.82
C LYS A 719 2.16 51.26 -13.20
N ILE A 720 2.07 49.96 -13.40
CA ILE A 720 3.21 49.13 -13.86
C ILE A 720 3.49 49.40 -15.34
N LEU A 721 2.45 49.44 -16.17
CA LEU A 721 2.55 49.68 -17.61
C LEU A 721 3.06 51.10 -17.92
N GLU A 722 2.63 52.11 -17.16
CA GLU A 722 3.14 53.49 -17.24
C GLU A 722 4.66 53.59 -17.00
N LYS A 723 5.22 52.67 -16.19
CA LYS A 723 6.64 52.64 -15.83
C LYS A 723 7.50 51.78 -16.77
N SER A 724 6.92 51.13 -17.77
CA SER A 724 7.62 50.18 -18.63
C SER A 724 7.99 50.75 -20.00
N SER A 725 9.19 50.43 -20.46
CA SER A 725 9.66 50.77 -21.80
C SER A 725 9.89 49.48 -22.56
N ILE A 726 9.15 49.25 -23.67
CA ILE A 726 9.32 48.18 -24.69
C ILE A 726 8.27 47.05 -24.59
N ILE A 727 7.30 46.98 -25.52
CA ILE A 727 7.28 46.36 -26.87
C ILE A 727 7.34 44.82 -26.82
N ASN A 728 6.21 44.18 -26.46
CA ASN A 728 5.73 42.92 -27.08
C ASN A 728 4.30 42.51 -26.69
N ILE A 729 3.53 43.39 -26.02
CA ILE A 729 2.19 43.06 -25.51
C ILE A 729 1.13 42.97 -26.63
N ASN A 730 1.43 43.46 -27.84
CA ASN A 730 0.49 43.50 -28.97
C ASN A 730 -0.03 42.10 -29.36
N LYS A 731 0.85 41.09 -29.40
CA LYS A 731 0.41 39.70 -29.66
C LYS A 731 -0.53 39.17 -28.58
N THR A 732 -0.25 39.50 -27.32
CA THR A 732 -1.09 39.13 -26.17
C THR A 732 -2.42 39.88 -26.20
N ILE A 733 -2.42 41.16 -26.54
CA ILE A 733 -3.64 41.97 -26.75
C ILE A 733 -4.53 41.32 -27.82
N ASP A 734 -3.95 40.91 -28.94
CA ASP A 734 -4.71 40.28 -30.02
C ASP A 734 -5.33 38.95 -29.59
N ILE A 735 -4.60 38.12 -28.82
CA ILE A 735 -5.12 36.88 -28.22
C ILE A 735 -6.24 37.17 -27.22
N ILE A 736 -6.04 38.12 -26.29
CA ILE A 736 -7.04 38.52 -25.29
C ILE A 736 -8.29 39.05 -25.98
N ARG A 737 -8.15 39.83 -27.06
CA ARG A 737 -9.26 40.40 -27.83
C ARG A 737 -10.12 39.31 -28.47
N ASP A 738 -9.49 38.32 -29.11
CA ASP A 738 -10.17 37.18 -29.72
C ASP A 738 -10.95 36.35 -28.68
N GLN A 739 -10.30 36.02 -27.57
CA GLN A 739 -10.91 35.26 -26.48
C GLN A 739 -12.04 36.03 -25.78
N CYS A 740 -11.91 37.35 -25.66
CA CYS A 740 -12.94 38.23 -25.09
C CYS A 740 -14.22 38.14 -25.92
N ASN A 741 -14.10 38.25 -27.25
CA ASN A 741 -15.23 38.08 -28.17
C ASN A 741 -15.84 36.68 -28.10
N ARG A 742 -15.03 35.62 -28.01
CA ARG A 742 -15.53 34.24 -27.86
C ARG A 742 -16.32 34.04 -26.56
N LEU A 743 -15.86 34.62 -25.44
CA LEU A 743 -16.58 34.57 -24.17
C LEU A 743 -17.89 35.38 -24.21
N ILE A 744 -17.92 36.51 -24.91
CA ILE A 744 -19.15 37.27 -25.16
C ILE A 744 -20.16 36.41 -25.93
N ASP A 745 -19.71 35.71 -26.99
CA ASP A 745 -20.57 34.83 -27.79
C ASP A 745 -21.14 33.68 -26.91
N ILE A 746 -20.29 33.01 -26.10
CA ILE A 746 -20.71 31.94 -25.16
C ILE A 746 -21.73 32.46 -24.12
N GLN A 747 -21.50 33.64 -23.55
CA GLN A 747 -22.39 34.20 -22.54
C GLN A 747 -23.72 34.65 -23.12
N THR A 748 -23.70 35.17 -24.35
CA THR A 748 -24.91 35.54 -25.09
C THR A 748 -25.74 34.29 -25.39
N GLU A 749 -25.10 33.20 -25.82
CA GLU A 749 -25.76 31.90 -26.02
C GLU A 749 -26.32 31.33 -24.70
N ALA A 750 -25.56 31.39 -23.62
CA ALA A 750 -26.00 30.93 -22.30
C ALA A 750 -27.20 31.75 -21.77
N PHE A 751 -27.16 33.07 -21.93
CA PHE A 751 -28.26 33.97 -21.55
C PHE A 751 -29.54 33.66 -22.33
N ASN A 752 -29.42 33.40 -23.64
CA ASN A 752 -30.54 32.98 -24.48
C ASN A 752 -31.13 31.62 -24.06
N ARG A 753 -30.36 30.80 -23.33
CA ARG A 753 -30.81 29.54 -22.72
C ARG A 753 -31.23 29.68 -21.25
N PHE A 754 -31.34 30.91 -20.72
CA PHE A 754 -31.67 31.22 -19.32
C PHE A 754 -30.64 30.75 -18.28
N PHE A 755 -29.36 30.72 -18.64
CA PHE A 755 -28.27 30.41 -17.71
C PHE A 755 -27.21 31.53 -17.69
N ILE A 756 -26.66 31.80 -16.52
CA ILE A 756 -25.51 32.71 -16.35
C ILE A 756 -24.32 31.89 -15.89
N ARG A 757 -23.25 31.86 -16.68
CA ARG A 757 -21.99 31.22 -16.29
C ARG A 757 -21.15 32.23 -15.51
N GLN A 758 -21.25 32.21 -14.18
CA GLN A 758 -20.59 33.19 -13.30
C GLN A 758 -19.06 33.29 -13.51
N ARG A 759 -18.37 32.16 -13.69
CA ARG A 759 -16.90 32.14 -13.90
C ARG A 759 -16.47 32.86 -15.18
N SER A 760 -17.22 32.72 -16.26
CA SER A 760 -16.91 33.39 -17.54
C SER A 760 -17.26 34.88 -17.50
N THR A 761 -18.19 35.33 -16.65
CA THR A 761 -18.49 36.76 -16.47
C THR A 761 -17.35 37.49 -15.78
N VAL A 762 -16.78 36.89 -14.73
CA VAL A 762 -15.65 37.49 -14.00
C VAL A 762 -14.39 37.54 -14.87
N ARG A 763 -14.10 36.47 -15.64
CA ARG A 763 -13.01 36.45 -16.63
C ARG A 763 -13.21 37.50 -17.72
N LEU A 764 -14.42 37.61 -18.25
CA LEU A 764 -14.77 38.58 -19.29
C LEU A 764 -14.55 40.02 -18.81
N ASN A 765 -14.98 40.36 -17.58
CA ASN A 765 -14.75 41.69 -17.01
C ASN A 765 -13.25 42.01 -16.85
N LEU A 766 -12.45 41.03 -16.38
CA LEU A 766 -11.00 41.19 -16.26
C LEU A 766 -10.33 41.46 -17.62
N MET A 767 -10.77 40.76 -18.68
CA MET A 767 -10.24 40.90 -20.04
C MET A 767 -10.64 42.23 -20.69
N ILE A 768 -11.90 42.63 -20.53
CA ILE A 768 -12.41 43.93 -21.01
C ILE A 768 -11.62 45.07 -20.37
N GLU A 769 -11.43 45.01 -19.06
CA GLU A 769 -10.71 46.05 -18.34
C GLU A 769 -9.19 46.01 -18.61
N PHE A 770 -8.58 44.83 -18.81
CA PHE A 770 -7.20 44.76 -19.29
C PHE A 770 -7.05 45.46 -20.64
N LEU A 771 -7.94 45.17 -21.60
CA LEU A 771 -7.95 45.83 -22.91
C LEU A 771 -8.24 47.33 -22.80
N ARG A 772 -9.01 47.76 -21.79
CA ARG A 772 -9.25 49.17 -21.51
C ARG A 772 -7.97 49.87 -21.04
N VAL A 773 -7.29 49.29 -20.06
CA VAL A 773 -6.02 49.78 -19.50
C VAL A 773 -4.92 49.84 -20.56
N THR A 774 -4.88 48.89 -21.50
CA THR A 774 -3.92 48.91 -22.61
C THR A 774 -4.40 49.72 -23.83
N ASN A 775 -5.48 50.51 -23.71
CA ASN A 775 -6.08 51.30 -24.80
C ASN A 775 -6.39 50.50 -26.08
N SER A 776 -6.87 49.26 -25.91
CA SER A 776 -6.98 48.23 -26.96
C SER A 776 -8.38 47.62 -27.11
N LEU A 777 -9.42 48.29 -26.59
CA LEU A 777 -10.83 47.89 -26.65
C LEU A 777 -11.47 47.86 -28.05
N GLN A 778 -10.76 48.32 -29.08
CA GLN A 778 -11.25 48.30 -30.45
C GLN A 778 -11.59 46.85 -30.87
N ASP A 779 -12.69 46.69 -31.63
CA ASP A 779 -13.17 45.41 -32.17
C ASP A 779 -13.67 44.36 -31.14
N ILE A 780 -14.07 44.79 -29.94
CA ILE A 780 -14.82 43.95 -28.99
C ILE A 780 -16.34 44.15 -29.13
N LYS A 781 -17.10 43.06 -29.26
CA LYS A 781 -18.56 43.04 -29.46
C LYS A 781 -19.36 43.29 -28.16
N LEU A 782 -18.99 44.31 -27.38
CA LEU A 782 -19.62 44.59 -26.07
C LEU A 782 -21.14 44.80 -26.18
N GLU A 783 -21.62 45.32 -27.30
CA GLU A 783 -23.05 45.52 -27.56
C GLU A 783 -23.89 44.24 -27.59
N GLN A 784 -23.26 43.05 -27.69
CA GLN A 784 -23.96 41.77 -27.71
C GLN A 784 -24.29 41.24 -26.32
N LEU A 785 -23.65 41.78 -25.27
CA LEU A 785 -23.97 41.42 -23.91
C LEU A 785 -25.37 41.91 -23.52
N PRO A 786 -26.13 41.14 -22.73
CA PRO A 786 -27.47 41.55 -22.29
C PRO A 786 -27.44 42.93 -21.61
N GLN A 787 -28.43 43.80 -21.87
CA GLN A 787 -28.46 45.16 -21.31
C GLN A 787 -28.33 45.20 -19.77
N GLN A 788 -28.86 44.19 -19.08
CA GLN A 788 -28.72 44.04 -17.61
C GLN A 788 -27.27 43.83 -17.13
N TRP A 789 -26.34 43.46 -18.02
CA TRP A 789 -24.91 43.33 -17.72
C TRP A 789 -24.14 44.61 -18.02
N THR A 790 -24.71 45.49 -18.86
CA THR A 790 -24.14 46.81 -19.17
C THR A 790 -24.60 47.90 -18.22
N SER A 791 -25.63 47.63 -17.41
CA SER A 791 -26.26 48.58 -16.49
C SER A 791 -26.08 48.14 -15.02
N ASP A 792 -24.88 48.33 -14.47
CA ASP A 792 -24.63 48.91 -13.14
C ASP A 792 -23.15 48.70 -12.74
N HIS A 793 -22.50 49.83 -12.45
CA HIS A 793 -21.22 50.07 -11.75
C HIS A 793 -19.91 49.39 -12.18
#